data_AF-A0A1Y2F366-F1
#
_entry.id   AF-A0A1Y2F366-F1
#
_cell.length_a   1.000
_cell.length_b   1.000
_cell.length_c   1.000
_cell.angle_alpha   90.00
_cell.angle_beta   90.00
_cell.angle_gamma   90.00
#
_symmetry.space_group_name_H-M   'P 1'
#
loop_
_entity.id
_entity.type
_entity.pdbx_description
1 polymer ?
#
loop_
_entity_poly.entity_id
_entity_poly.type
_entity_poly.pdbx_seq_one_letter_code
_entity_poly.pdbx_strand_id
1 'polypeptide(L)'
;MNKLSIIFLFCALFPGLTPAVSNLTLELESSKPFFEWIFTPINLNFTEAFPDINVKEEFSGFHIGQDGYPNINEIMADLNLDAKNFIDFDFALGNIFSIYNKILEQGKYNYIELIQKFEAMNPNLSNEEESAMNDAKSLITAITELANNNTDTEVKQLNAVLTKDNLSENIDEIKNIEGDDLSSDMDFKTKNGTLTVNIAGEEKNFNKITFSLSGQYSRSLVKPNFNLKIRGKQNLFGRSQFKLRSDLTEPTFLRSKLNSDIHKKMGLTSILANYATLYINDEYMGLFVLTDAYKLPWIEQVYGEKDSIHLYKCLGAQLSIDSFNYCENENDDIVDSTEISEEWSSFIETIINAKSAEDIEDIFEVDHFIKEMAIEYLLGAWDHLQLGHNFYLYKQPNGKWIYLTYDHDHSFGINLDRIYLGTIYVDLPERLERINLDYPNYSFSDWTQSRHLIDILILKDPTRFNQAIKEIVETVFNPATLFPHIDELKEFIRPYAQKDYTPNEEGNYPGRINTLGINPYTFEHWEANSEFTSVITLQYNAYGIKYWILAKYRNVCKTYDLECDPVYLDENFKYDVDENIEFKGYDLSSYDLSSLYEQVKELENFFEPTSTIAGPTPTAEPTTYETNSEYDVGYDVGYDAEVETEVDSEFDSETETETL
;
A
#
# COMPACT_ATOMS: atom_id res chain seq x y z
N MET A 1 22.71 6.10 -16.47
CA MET A 1 21.42 5.43 -16.22
C MET A 1 21.14 4.46 -17.34
N ASN A 2 21.08 3.16 -17.03
CA ASN A 2 20.75 2.13 -18.01
C ASN A 2 19.23 2.12 -18.21
N LYS A 3 18.73 1.85 -19.44
CA LYS A 3 17.29 1.86 -19.75
C LYS A 3 16.45 0.96 -18.83
N LEU A 4 17.07 -0.08 -18.27
CA LEU A 4 16.47 -1.00 -17.29
C LEU A 4 16.07 -0.29 -15.97
N SER A 5 16.89 0.66 -15.50
CA SER A 5 16.66 1.38 -14.24
C SER A 5 15.46 2.33 -14.32
N ILE A 6 15.08 2.78 -15.52
CA ILE A 6 13.93 3.69 -15.75
C ILE A 6 12.60 2.92 -15.77
N ILE A 7 12.63 1.66 -16.21
CA ILE A 7 11.44 0.79 -16.30
C ILE A 7 11.07 0.25 -14.92
N PHE A 8 12.06 -0.18 -14.12
CA PHE A 8 11.82 -0.53 -12.71
C PHE A 8 11.34 0.66 -11.87
N LEU A 9 11.83 1.88 -12.17
CA LEU A 9 11.37 3.11 -11.52
C LEU A 9 9.87 3.34 -11.73
N PHE A 10 9.34 3.08 -12.93
CA PHE A 10 7.93 3.32 -13.23
C PHE A 10 6.98 2.33 -12.54
N CYS A 11 7.39 1.06 -12.38
CA CYS A 11 6.61 0.04 -11.68
C CYS A 11 6.70 0.16 -10.14
N ALA A 12 7.82 0.66 -9.60
CA ALA A 12 8.04 0.83 -8.16
C ALA A 12 7.42 2.12 -7.60
N LEU A 13 7.20 3.15 -8.42
CA LEU A 13 6.64 4.44 -7.98
C LEU A 13 5.13 4.42 -7.67
N PHE A 14 4.43 3.30 -7.90
CA PHE A 14 3.00 3.16 -7.62
C PHE A 14 2.60 1.78 -7.07
N PRO A 15 2.97 1.43 -5.83
CA PRO A 15 2.33 0.30 -5.17
C PRO A 15 0.87 0.69 -4.87
N GLY A 16 -0.07 0.08 -5.60
CA GLY A 16 -1.51 0.22 -5.35
C GLY A 16 -2.32 1.00 -6.39
N LEU A 17 -1.76 1.29 -7.56
CA LEU A 17 -2.56 1.68 -8.72
C LEU A 17 -2.63 0.52 -9.69
N THR A 18 -3.83 0.02 -9.92
CA THR A 18 -4.15 -0.62 -11.18
C THR A 18 -3.77 0.32 -12.35
N PRO A 19 -3.59 -0.19 -13.57
CA PRO A 19 -3.62 0.64 -14.75
C PRO A 19 -5.05 0.69 -15.32
N ALA A 20 -5.48 1.82 -15.89
CA ALA A 20 -6.65 1.85 -16.78
C ALA A 20 -6.48 0.84 -17.93
N VAL A 21 -7.52 0.40 -18.64
CA VAL A 21 -7.33 -0.43 -19.86
C VAL A 21 -6.41 0.28 -20.87
N SER A 22 -6.51 1.62 -20.96
CA SER A 22 -5.58 2.46 -21.73
C SER A 22 -4.14 2.44 -21.17
N ASN A 23 -4.00 2.35 -19.85
CA ASN A 23 -2.70 2.31 -19.18
C ASN A 23 -2.09 0.91 -19.20
N LEU A 24 -2.88 -0.17 -19.16
CA LEU A 24 -2.44 -1.56 -19.38
C LEU A 24 -2.07 -1.76 -20.84
N THR A 25 -2.80 -1.17 -21.79
CA THR A 25 -2.40 -1.17 -23.20
C THR A 25 -1.04 -0.47 -23.37
N LEU A 26 -0.85 0.72 -22.78
CA LEU A 26 0.44 1.42 -22.77
C LEU A 26 1.55 0.63 -22.07
N GLU A 27 1.22 -0.06 -20.97
CA GLU A 27 2.14 -0.86 -20.20
C GLU A 27 2.57 -2.13 -20.94
N LEU A 28 1.63 -2.85 -21.55
CA LEU A 28 1.88 -3.99 -22.43
C LEU A 28 2.70 -3.56 -23.65
N GLU A 29 2.39 -2.41 -24.27
CA GLU A 29 3.21 -1.82 -25.33
C GLU A 29 4.62 -1.46 -24.84
N SER A 30 4.75 -0.87 -23.65
CA SER A 30 6.04 -0.52 -23.04
C SER A 30 6.86 -1.74 -22.59
N SER A 31 6.21 -2.90 -22.40
CA SER A 31 6.82 -4.17 -22.02
C SER A 31 7.31 -5.00 -23.22
N LYS A 32 7.00 -4.60 -24.46
CA LYS A 32 7.52 -5.29 -25.66
C LYS A 32 9.04 -5.44 -25.65
N PRO A 33 9.85 -4.41 -25.32
CA PRO A 33 11.30 -4.56 -25.21
C PRO A 33 11.74 -5.58 -24.16
N PHE A 34 10.95 -5.78 -23.11
CA PHE A 34 11.21 -6.77 -22.08
C PHE A 34 10.99 -8.20 -22.60
N PHE A 35 9.88 -8.46 -23.33
CA PHE A 35 9.66 -9.75 -23.96
C PHE A 35 10.66 -10.02 -25.09
N GLU A 36 11.03 -9.02 -25.89
CA GLU A 36 12.12 -9.13 -26.88
C GLU A 36 13.44 -9.52 -26.22
N TRP A 37 13.74 -8.95 -25.05
CA TRP A 37 14.91 -9.31 -24.26
C TRP A 37 14.84 -10.76 -23.75
N ILE A 38 13.69 -11.23 -23.26
CA ILE A 38 13.49 -12.64 -22.85
C ILE A 38 13.85 -13.60 -24.00
N PHE A 39 13.47 -13.25 -25.23
CA PHE A 39 13.75 -14.08 -26.40
C PHE A 39 15.10 -13.79 -27.07
N THR A 40 15.87 -12.81 -26.60
CA THR A 40 17.19 -12.50 -27.17
C THR A 40 18.20 -13.64 -26.97
N PRO A 41 18.28 -14.29 -25.78
CA PRO A 41 19.18 -15.42 -25.56
C PRO A 41 18.88 -16.66 -26.40
N ILE A 42 17.65 -16.81 -26.92
CA ILE A 42 17.33 -17.91 -27.84
C ILE A 42 17.66 -17.56 -29.30
N ASN A 43 18.16 -16.36 -29.62
CA ASN A 43 18.53 -15.98 -30.99
C ASN A 43 19.84 -16.63 -31.48
N LEU A 44 19.88 -17.96 -31.48
CA LEU A 44 20.99 -18.82 -31.89
C LEU A 44 20.53 -19.78 -33.00
N ASN A 45 21.48 -20.45 -33.66
CA ASN A 45 21.16 -21.39 -34.72
C ASN A 45 20.68 -22.73 -34.14
N PHE A 46 19.36 -22.95 -34.09
CA PHE A 46 18.76 -24.18 -33.59
C PHE A 46 19.17 -25.42 -34.40
N THR A 47 19.42 -25.26 -35.71
CA THR A 47 19.83 -26.38 -36.56
C THR A 47 21.25 -26.83 -36.23
N GLU A 48 22.12 -25.90 -35.79
CA GLU A 48 23.47 -26.22 -35.32
C GLU A 48 23.47 -26.72 -33.87
N ALA A 49 22.62 -26.12 -33.01
CA ALA A 49 22.45 -26.54 -31.63
C ALA A 49 21.89 -27.96 -31.52
N PHE A 50 21.01 -28.37 -32.44
CA PHE A 50 20.38 -29.69 -32.50
C PHE A 50 20.41 -30.30 -33.91
N PRO A 51 21.55 -30.83 -34.37
CA PRO A 51 21.70 -31.35 -35.73
C PRO A 51 20.87 -32.61 -36.01
N ASP A 52 20.40 -33.31 -34.97
CA ASP A 52 19.77 -34.63 -35.06
C ASP A 52 18.24 -34.60 -34.87
N ILE A 53 17.61 -33.42 -34.76
CA ILE A 53 16.15 -33.29 -34.55
C ILE A 53 15.50 -32.40 -35.61
N ASN A 54 14.20 -32.60 -35.82
CA ASN A 54 13.41 -31.70 -36.65
C ASN A 54 13.05 -30.43 -35.88
N VAL A 55 13.97 -29.47 -35.82
CA VAL A 55 13.82 -28.24 -35.02
C VAL A 55 12.57 -27.44 -35.34
N LYS A 56 12.07 -27.48 -36.58
CA LYS A 56 10.84 -26.77 -37.00
C LYS A 56 9.58 -27.40 -36.42
N GLU A 57 9.59 -28.71 -36.21
CA GLU A 57 8.48 -29.43 -35.60
C GLU A 57 8.57 -29.32 -34.07
N GLU A 58 9.77 -29.52 -33.52
CA GLU A 58 10.00 -29.55 -32.07
C GLU A 58 9.88 -28.17 -31.41
N PHE A 59 10.23 -27.09 -32.12
CA PHE A 59 10.21 -25.70 -31.66
C PHE A 59 9.35 -24.81 -32.57
N SER A 60 8.18 -25.33 -32.97
CA SER A 60 7.28 -24.64 -33.91
C SER A 60 6.88 -23.22 -33.48
N GLY A 61 6.83 -22.92 -32.18
CA GLY A 61 6.51 -21.58 -31.67
C GLY A 61 7.63 -20.54 -31.81
N PHE A 62 8.86 -20.95 -32.14
CA PHE A 62 10.00 -20.04 -32.35
C PHE A 62 10.18 -19.61 -33.81
N HIS A 63 9.37 -20.13 -34.73
CA HIS A 63 9.41 -19.76 -36.16
C HIS A 63 10.80 -19.88 -36.77
N ILE A 64 11.42 -21.05 -36.60
CA ILE A 64 12.80 -21.29 -37.07
C ILE A 64 12.89 -21.15 -38.59
N GLY A 65 13.70 -20.19 -39.03
CA GLY A 65 13.97 -19.86 -40.42
C GLY A 65 14.67 -20.98 -41.19
N GLN A 66 14.95 -20.74 -42.48
CA GLN A 66 15.77 -21.67 -43.27
C GLN A 66 17.26 -21.59 -42.92
N ASP A 67 17.69 -20.48 -42.34
CA ASP A 67 19.02 -20.24 -41.76
C ASP A 67 19.20 -20.90 -40.39
N GLY A 68 18.12 -21.42 -39.80
CA GLY A 68 18.14 -22.11 -38.51
C GLY A 68 17.96 -21.21 -37.30
N TYR A 69 17.71 -19.91 -37.48
CA TYR A 69 17.48 -18.95 -36.40
C TYR A 69 15.98 -18.73 -36.15
N PRO A 70 15.57 -18.42 -34.91
CA PRO A 70 14.18 -18.06 -34.62
C PRO A 70 13.81 -16.69 -35.20
N ASN A 71 12.55 -16.51 -35.59
CA ASN A 71 12.03 -15.21 -35.98
C ASN A 71 11.39 -14.51 -34.78
N ILE A 72 12.16 -13.65 -34.10
CA ILE A 72 11.72 -12.91 -32.91
C ILE A 72 10.47 -12.06 -33.19
N ASN A 73 10.34 -11.47 -34.38
CA ASN A 73 9.16 -10.67 -34.72
C ASN A 73 7.88 -11.52 -34.80
N GLU A 74 7.99 -12.76 -35.30
CA GLU A 74 6.85 -13.69 -35.35
C GLU A 74 6.53 -14.26 -33.95
N ILE A 75 7.55 -14.48 -33.11
CA ILE A 75 7.36 -14.85 -31.70
C ILE A 75 6.59 -13.75 -30.96
N MET A 76 7.03 -12.50 -31.10
CA MET A 76 6.39 -11.34 -30.48
C MET A 76 4.96 -11.13 -30.97
N ALA A 77 4.66 -11.46 -32.23
CA ALA A 77 3.30 -11.39 -32.78
C ALA A 77 2.38 -12.51 -32.28
N ASP A 78 2.94 -13.62 -31.81
CA ASP A 78 2.20 -14.77 -31.26
C ASP A 78 1.92 -14.63 -29.75
N LEU A 79 2.52 -13.63 -29.08
CA LEU A 79 2.17 -13.23 -27.72
C LEU A 79 0.80 -12.54 -27.70
N ASN A 80 -0.03 -12.87 -26.69
CA ASN A 80 -1.31 -12.19 -26.49
C ASN A 80 -1.10 -10.89 -25.71
N LEU A 81 -0.86 -9.78 -26.40
CA LEU A 81 -0.66 -8.45 -25.78
C LEU A 81 -1.91 -7.56 -25.85
N ASP A 82 -3.07 -8.11 -26.19
CA ASP A 82 -4.32 -7.35 -26.17
C ASP A 82 -4.85 -7.25 -24.74
N ALA A 83 -4.86 -6.03 -24.20
CA ALA A 83 -5.35 -5.72 -22.85
C ALA A 83 -6.78 -6.22 -22.61
N LYS A 84 -7.61 -6.34 -23.67
CA LYS A 84 -8.98 -6.90 -23.59
C LYS A 84 -9.01 -8.38 -23.23
N ASN A 85 -7.89 -9.10 -23.26
CA ASN A 85 -7.85 -10.50 -22.85
C ASN A 85 -7.47 -10.69 -21.38
N PHE A 86 -7.20 -9.59 -20.65
CA PHE A 86 -6.78 -9.60 -19.24
C PHE A 86 -7.71 -8.79 -18.33
N ILE A 87 -8.92 -8.49 -18.78
CA ILE A 87 -9.92 -7.64 -18.08
C ILE A 87 -10.51 -8.27 -16.81
N ASP A 88 -10.46 -9.61 -16.70
CA ASP A 88 -10.94 -10.34 -15.52
C ASP A 88 -9.82 -10.61 -14.49
N PHE A 89 -8.63 -10.07 -14.71
CA PHE A 89 -7.50 -10.29 -13.80
C PHE A 89 -7.63 -9.42 -12.55
N ASP A 90 -7.51 -10.00 -11.35
CA ASP A 90 -7.55 -9.24 -10.09
C ASP A 90 -6.17 -8.62 -9.81
N PHE A 91 -6.15 -7.28 -9.78
CA PHE A 91 -4.95 -6.48 -9.66
C PHE A 91 -4.69 -5.99 -8.23
N ALA A 92 -5.47 -6.45 -7.24
CA ALA A 92 -5.49 -5.89 -5.90
C ALA A 92 -4.11 -5.82 -5.19
N LEU A 93 -3.06 -6.50 -5.67
CA LEU A 93 -1.72 -6.49 -5.07
C LEU A 93 -0.59 -6.65 -6.14
N GLY A 94 -0.30 -5.62 -6.93
CA GLY A 94 0.99 -5.50 -7.66
C GLY A 94 1.33 -6.60 -8.68
N ASN A 95 0.33 -7.25 -9.29
CA ASN A 95 0.50 -8.56 -9.94
C ASN A 95 0.87 -8.53 -11.45
N ILE A 96 1.74 -7.61 -11.87
CA ILE A 96 2.17 -7.52 -13.28
C ILE A 96 2.88 -8.79 -13.75
N PHE A 97 3.59 -9.47 -12.85
CA PHE A 97 4.28 -10.72 -13.14
C PHE A 97 3.32 -11.88 -13.48
N SER A 98 2.12 -11.92 -12.90
CA SER A 98 1.13 -12.93 -13.32
C SER A 98 0.57 -12.65 -14.70
N ILE A 99 0.46 -11.39 -15.12
CA ILE A 99 0.12 -11.04 -16.49
C ILE A 99 1.23 -11.49 -17.44
N TYR A 100 2.49 -11.24 -17.10
CA TYR A 100 3.63 -11.67 -17.92
C TYR A 100 3.72 -13.19 -18.02
N ASN A 101 3.50 -13.91 -16.92
CA ASN A 101 3.42 -15.37 -16.92
C ASN A 101 2.30 -15.86 -17.85
N LYS A 102 1.10 -15.27 -17.77
CA LYS A 102 -0.03 -15.61 -18.65
C LYS A 102 0.23 -15.29 -20.11
N ILE A 103 0.91 -14.19 -20.42
CA ILE A 103 1.30 -13.83 -21.79
C ILE A 103 2.24 -14.90 -22.37
N LEU A 104 3.19 -15.40 -21.58
CA LEU A 104 4.13 -16.43 -21.99
C LEU A 104 3.50 -17.84 -22.05
N GLU A 105 2.53 -18.14 -21.17
CA GLU A 105 1.87 -19.44 -21.08
C GLU A 105 0.71 -19.60 -22.10
N GLN A 106 -0.11 -18.56 -22.25
CA GLN A 106 -1.39 -18.58 -22.97
C GLN A 106 -1.38 -17.83 -24.30
N GLY A 107 -0.20 -17.45 -24.78
CA GLY A 107 -0.01 -17.07 -26.18
C GLY A 107 -0.40 -18.21 -27.13
N LYS A 108 -0.21 -18.02 -28.43
CA LYS A 108 -0.47 -19.10 -29.40
C LYS A 108 0.37 -20.36 -29.13
N TYR A 109 1.51 -20.19 -28.47
CA TYR A 109 2.36 -21.25 -27.96
C TYR A 109 2.69 -21.00 -26.48
N ASN A 110 2.91 -22.08 -25.73
CA ASN A 110 3.43 -21.99 -24.37
C ASN A 110 4.96 -21.80 -24.43
N TYR A 111 5.40 -20.55 -24.33
CA TYR A 111 6.81 -20.18 -24.45
C TYR A 111 7.64 -20.62 -23.24
N ILE A 112 7.02 -20.76 -22.07
CA ILE A 112 7.68 -21.30 -20.88
C ILE A 112 8.09 -22.77 -21.13
N GLU A 113 7.17 -23.58 -21.63
CA GLU A 113 7.44 -24.99 -21.98
C GLU A 113 8.48 -25.11 -23.10
N LEU A 114 8.43 -24.25 -24.11
CA LEU A 114 9.38 -24.29 -25.23
C LEU A 114 10.81 -23.97 -24.78
N ILE A 115 10.99 -23.00 -23.88
CA ILE A 115 12.30 -22.63 -23.33
C ILE A 115 12.83 -23.73 -22.41
N GLN A 116 11.99 -24.31 -21.55
CA GLN A 116 12.35 -25.46 -20.72
C GLN A 116 12.73 -26.68 -21.57
N LYS A 117 12.02 -26.92 -22.68
CA LYS A 117 12.31 -28.00 -23.62
C LYS A 117 13.63 -27.78 -24.35
N PHE A 118 13.92 -26.55 -24.76
CA PHE A 118 15.19 -26.17 -25.36
C PHE A 118 16.35 -26.50 -24.42
N GLU A 119 16.23 -26.15 -23.14
CA GLU A 119 17.21 -26.46 -22.11
C GLU A 119 17.38 -27.97 -21.88
N ALA A 120 16.28 -28.69 -21.71
CA ALA A 120 16.31 -30.13 -21.40
C ALA A 120 17.00 -30.98 -22.48
N MET A 121 17.07 -30.46 -23.71
CA MET A 121 17.77 -31.09 -24.83
C MET A 121 19.29 -30.86 -24.83
N ASN A 122 19.81 -30.09 -23.86
CA ASN A 122 21.24 -29.81 -23.67
C ASN A 122 21.96 -29.38 -24.97
N PRO A 123 21.58 -28.21 -25.52
CA PRO A 123 22.11 -27.70 -26.80
C PRO A 123 23.63 -27.52 -26.75
N ASN A 124 24.28 -27.70 -27.89
CA ASN A 124 25.69 -27.34 -28.04
C ASN A 124 25.84 -25.82 -28.10
N LEU A 125 26.11 -25.20 -26.95
CA LEU A 125 26.26 -23.74 -26.80
C LEU A 125 27.71 -23.35 -26.52
N SER A 126 28.07 -22.11 -26.87
CA SER A 126 29.25 -21.42 -26.36
C SER A 126 29.02 -20.92 -24.93
N ASN A 127 30.10 -20.59 -24.21
CA ASN A 127 30.02 -20.10 -22.83
C ASN A 127 29.18 -18.80 -22.70
N GLU A 128 29.18 -17.94 -23.72
CA GLU A 128 28.39 -16.70 -23.72
C GLU A 128 26.89 -16.99 -23.91
N GLU A 129 26.56 -17.93 -24.80
CA GLU A 129 25.18 -18.39 -25.03
C GLU A 129 24.63 -19.15 -23.81
N GLU A 130 25.46 -19.95 -23.14
CA GLU A 130 25.10 -20.65 -21.90
C GLU A 130 24.80 -19.66 -20.76
N SER A 131 25.60 -18.60 -20.61
CA SER A 131 25.35 -17.55 -19.61
C SER A 131 24.04 -16.81 -19.87
N ALA A 132 23.81 -16.36 -21.11
CA ALA A 132 22.59 -15.64 -21.47
C ALA A 132 21.32 -16.51 -21.31
N MET A 133 21.44 -17.81 -21.58
CA MET A 133 20.35 -18.77 -21.38
C MET A 133 20.01 -18.95 -19.90
N ASN A 134 21.02 -19.03 -19.03
CA ASN A 134 20.84 -19.14 -17.58
C ASN A 134 20.16 -17.90 -16.98
N ASP A 135 20.46 -16.70 -17.50
CA ASP A 135 19.83 -15.45 -17.07
C ASP A 135 18.33 -15.42 -17.46
N ALA A 136 17.99 -15.74 -18.71
CA ALA A 136 16.60 -15.83 -19.16
C ALA A 136 15.80 -16.88 -18.38
N LYS A 137 16.41 -18.03 -18.11
CA LYS A 137 15.81 -19.10 -17.30
C LYS A 137 15.52 -18.65 -15.88
N SER A 138 16.49 -18.03 -15.23
CA SER A 138 16.35 -17.55 -13.84
C SER A 138 15.19 -16.56 -13.73
N LEU A 139 15.05 -15.68 -14.74
CA LEU A 139 13.95 -14.73 -14.79
C LEU A 139 12.60 -15.39 -15.07
N ILE A 140 12.50 -16.28 -16.07
CA ILE A 140 11.24 -17.01 -16.34
C ILE A 140 10.79 -17.82 -15.14
N THR A 141 11.74 -18.43 -14.44
CA THR A 141 11.50 -19.16 -13.19
C THR A 141 10.93 -18.21 -12.14
N ALA A 142 11.56 -17.04 -11.93
CA ALA A 142 11.05 -16.02 -11.02
C ALA A 142 9.65 -15.51 -11.40
N ILE A 143 9.39 -15.23 -12.69
CA ILE A 143 8.07 -14.82 -13.19
C ILE A 143 7.03 -15.90 -12.91
N THR A 144 7.37 -17.16 -13.20
CA THR A 144 6.47 -18.31 -13.01
C THR A 144 6.19 -18.56 -11.53
N GLU A 145 7.21 -18.47 -10.67
CA GLU A 145 7.07 -18.65 -9.22
C GLU A 145 6.24 -17.52 -8.59
N LEU A 146 6.52 -16.26 -8.95
CA LEU A 146 5.76 -15.10 -8.48
C LEU A 146 4.29 -15.17 -8.95
N ALA A 147 4.04 -15.62 -10.18
CA ALA A 147 2.69 -15.78 -10.72
C ALA A 147 1.94 -16.95 -10.09
N ASN A 148 2.60 -18.09 -9.86
CA ASN A 148 1.99 -19.26 -9.23
C ASN A 148 1.70 -19.03 -7.74
N ASN A 149 2.41 -18.11 -7.09
CA ASN A 149 2.16 -17.71 -5.71
C ASN A 149 0.95 -16.76 -5.57
N ASN A 150 0.53 -16.11 -6.68
CA ASN A 150 -0.48 -15.05 -6.68
C ASN A 150 -1.64 -15.29 -7.67
N THR A 151 -1.86 -16.53 -8.11
CA THR A 151 -3.05 -16.90 -8.90
C THR A 151 -4.10 -17.56 -8.01
N ASP A 152 -5.18 -16.81 -7.76
CA ASP A 152 -6.53 -17.28 -7.43
C ASP A 152 -6.66 -18.42 -6.40
N THR A 153 -6.90 -18.03 -5.15
CA THR A 153 -7.77 -18.72 -4.17
C THR A 153 -7.71 -20.26 -4.10
N GLU A 154 -6.53 -20.87 -4.02
CA GLU A 154 -6.36 -22.12 -3.27
C GLU A 154 -4.91 -22.23 -2.76
N VAL A 155 -4.74 -21.89 -1.48
CA VAL A 155 -3.49 -22.00 -0.72
C VAL A 155 -2.96 -23.42 -0.80
N LYS A 156 -1.97 -23.66 -1.67
CA LYS A 156 -1.03 -24.76 -1.51
C LYS A 156 0.32 -24.23 -1.11
N GLN A 157 0.59 -24.41 0.19
CA GLN A 157 1.87 -24.28 0.87
C GLN A 157 3.04 -24.74 -0.01
N LEU A 158 4.09 -23.92 -0.13
CA LEU A 158 5.41 -24.45 -0.45
C LEU A 158 6.53 -23.69 0.28
N ASN A 159 6.76 -24.10 1.52
CA ASN A 159 8.08 -24.01 2.16
C ASN A 159 9.01 -25.04 1.50
N ALA A 160 9.63 -24.65 0.40
CA ALA A 160 10.82 -25.26 -0.24
C ALA A 160 10.89 -24.57 -1.60
N VAL A 161 11.73 -23.55 -1.87
CA VAL A 161 13.18 -23.66 -1.98
C VAL A 161 13.70 -22.22 -2.02
N LEU A 162 14.15 -21.66 -0.90
CA LEU A 162 14.96 -20.44 -0.91
C LEU A 162 16.07 -20.64 0.10
N THR A 163 17.29 -20.90 -0.40
CA THR A 163 18.49 -20.91 0.41
C THR A 163 19.22 -19.58 0.24
N LYS A 164 19.83 -19.12 1.33
CA LYS A 164 20.41 -17.79 1.61
C LYS A 164 21.43 -17.26 0.58
N ASP A 165 21.86 -18.06 -0.40
CA ASP A 165 23.11 -17.81 -1.11
C ASP A 165 22.98 -17.01 -2.43
N ASN A 166 21.77 -16.74 -2.95
CA ASN A 166 21.60 -16.03 -4.24
C ASN A 166 20.93 -14.64 -4.16
N LEU A 167 20.61 -14.14 -2.96
CA LEU A 167 19.90 -12.86 -2.79
C LEU A 167 20.79 -11.69 -2.37
N SER A 168 22.02 -11.94 -1.91
CA SER A 168 22.82 -10.90 -1.24
C SER A 168 23.50 -9.88 -2.16
N GLU A 169 23.67 -10.16 -3.46
CA GLU A 169 24.43 -9.25 -4.34
C GLU A 169 23.58 -8.27 -5.15
N ASN A 170 22.27 -8.49 -5.30
CA ASN A 170 21.40 -7.61 -6.09
C ASN A 170 20.44 -6.72 -5.26
N ILE A 171 20.36 -6.92 -3.95
CA ILE A 171 19.41 -6.16 -3.09
C ILE A 171 19.93 -4.76 -2.73
N ASP A 172 21.25 -4.59 -2.59
CA ASP A 172 21.82 -3.29 -2.22
C ASP A 172 21.76 -2.26 -3.37
N GLU A 173 21.66 -2.70 -4.63
CA GLU A 173 21.37 -1.81 -5.77
C GLU A 173 19.88 -1.43 -5.86
N ILE A 174 18.96 -2.31 -5.44
CA ILE A 174 17.51 -2.03 -5.43
C ILE A 174 17.15 -1.02 -4.33
N LYS A 175 17.77 -1.12 -3.15
CA LYS A 175 17.59 -0.15 -2.04
C LYS A 175 17.95 1.28 -2.41
N ASN A 176 18.89 1.48 -3.34
CA ASN A 176 19.30 2.81 -3.80
C ASN A 176 18.39 3.39 -4.89
N ILE A 177 17.46 2.60 -5.45
CA ILE A 177 16.53 3.03 -6.50
C ILE A 177 15.16 3.43 -5.91
N GLU A 178 14.76 2.85 -4.78
CA GLU A 178 13.52 3.23 -4.05
C GLU A 178 13.66 4.54 -3.25
N GLY A 179 14.86 5.11 -3.18
CA GLY A 179 15.19 6.27 -2.34
C GLY A 179 15.03 7.66 -2.97
N ASP A 180 14.69 7.78 -4.26
CA ASP A 180 14.44 9.10 -4.86
C ASP A 180 12.99 9.55 -4.61
N ASP A 181 12.85 10.04 -3.39
CA ASP A 181 11.68 10.56 -2.75
C ASP A 181 11.15 11.83 -3.47
N LEU A 182 10.02 11.71 -4.19
CA LEU A 182 9.20 12.88 -4.56
C LEU A 182 8.66 13.63 -3.32
N SER A 183 8.85 13.10 -2.09
CA SER A 183 8.54 13.79 -0.82
C SER A 183 9.67 14.69 -0.30
N SER A 184 10.87 14.65 -0.90
CA SER A 184 12.01 15.47 -0.48
C SER A 184 11.75 16.99 -0.58
N ASP A 185 10.86 17.43 -1.47
CA ASP A 185 10.48 18.84 -1.64
C ASP A 185 9.50 19.37 -0.57
N MET A 186 8.91 18.51 0.27
CA MET A 186 7.95 18.90 1.32
C MET A 186 8.40 18.48 2.73
N ASP A 187 9.70 18.32 2.97
CA ASP A 187 10.20 18.04 4.31
C ASP A 187 10.40 19.34 5.11
N PHE A 188 9.80 19.42 6.29
CA PHE A 188 10.02 20.51 7.23
C PHE A 188 10.22 19.94 8.62
N LYS A 189 11.34 20.31 9.24
CA LYS A 189 11.70 19.93 10.61
C LYS A 189 12.52 21.04 11.25
N THR A 190 12.11 21.48 12.43
CA THR A 190 12.84 22.49 13.21
C THR A 190 13.07 22.02 14.65
N LYS A 191 14.25 22.33 15.17
CA LYS A 191 14.61 22.24 16.59
C LYS A 191 14.54 23.61 17.28
N ASN A 192 14.32 24.70 16.54
CA ASN A 192 14.26 26.05 17.05
C ASN A 192 12.80 26.42 17.34
N GLY A 193 12.32 26.07 18.53
CA GLY A 193 10.97 26.36 18.97
C GLY A 193 10.77 26.08 20.45
N THR A 194 9.73 26.69 21.01
CA THR A 194 9.24 26.46 22.37
C THR A 194 7.80 25.97 22.31
N LEU A 195 7.36 25.26 23.35
CA LEU A 195 6.00 24.75 23.46
C LEU A 195 5.38 25.21 24.77
N THR A 196 4.17 25.72 24.68
CA THR A 196 3.29 25.97 25.81
C THR A 196 2.06 25.09 25.65
N VAL A 197 1.74 24.30 26.68
CA VAL A 197 0.56 23.43 26.71
C VAL A 197 -0.34 23.90 27.82
N ASN A 198 -1.60 24.19 27.50
CA ASN A 198 -2.64 24.51 28.48
C ASN A 198 -3.66 23.38 28.54
N ILE A 199 -3.81 22.75 29.69
CA ILE A 199 -4.82 21.72 29.94
C ILE A 199 -5.60 22.11 31.18
N ALA A 200 -6.90 22.33 31.04
CA ALA A 200 -7.79 22.73 32.14
C ALA A 200 -7.30 23.96 32.94
N GLY A 201 -6.62 24.90 32.27
CA GLY A 201 -6.06 26.10 32.89
C GLY A 201 -4.68 25.92 33.52
N GLU A 202 -4.13 24.70 33.56
CA GLU A 202 -2.75 24.44 33.97
C GLU A 202 -1.82 24.61 32.76
N GLU A 203 -0.82 25.48 32.88
CA GLU A 203 0.16 25.75 31.84
C GLU A 203 1.46 24.99 32.10
N LYS A 204 1.97 24.32 31.06
CA LYS A 204 3.29 23.67 31.04
C LYS A 204 4.12 24.22 29.89
N ASN A 205 5.36 24.56 30.18
CA ASN A 205 6.27 25.21 29.24
C ASN A 205 7.51 24.35 28.99
N PHE A 206 7.91 24.24 27.72
CA PHE A 206 9.06 23.46 27.27
C PHE A 206 9.93 24.31 26.32
N ASN A 207 11.20 24.48 26.67
CA ASN A 207 12.13 25.34 25.94
C ASN A 207 12.85 24.64 24.78
N LYS A 208 12.73 23.31 24.69
CA LYS A 208 13.39 22.49 23.66
C LYS A 208 12.39 21.52 23.06
N ILE A 209 11.93 21.79 21.85
CA ILE A 209 11.12 20.85 21.06
C ILE A 209 11.79 20.52 19.73
N THR A 210 11.31 19.46 19.08
CA THR A 210 11.39 19.26 17.64
C THR A 210 9.96 19.32 17.11
N PHE A 211 9.73 20.11 16.08
CA PHE A 211 8.46 20.22 15.38
C PHE A 211 8.68 19.93 13.90
N SER A 212 7.87 19.07 13.29
CA SER A 212 8.02 18.70 11.89
C SER A 212 6.68 18.42 11.22
N LEU A 213 6.66 18.43 9.89
CA LEU A 213 5.58 17.80 9.13
C LEU A 213 5.52 16.29 9.43
N SER A 214 4.35 15.70 9.22
CA SER A 214 4.07 14.29 9.51
C SER A 214 3.23 13.62 8.43
N GLY A 215 3.33 12.29 8.40
CA GLY A 215 2.73 11.40 7.41
C GLY A 215 3.42 11.49 6.04
N GLN A 216 2.87 10.76 5.06
CA GLN A 216 3.30 10.80 3.66
C GLN A 216 2.25 11.57 2.86
N TYR A 217 1.08 10.96 2.62
CA TYR A 217 -0.05 11.60 1.93
C TYR A 217 -0.55 12.86 2.64
N SER A 218 -0.59 12.88 3.99
CA SER A 218 -1.10 14.03 4.73
C SER A 218 -0.28 15.32 4.55
N ARG A 219 0.96 15.25 4.04
CA ARG A 219 1.77 16.44 3.76
C ARG A 219 1.24 17.23 2.57
N SER A 220 0.60 16.57 1.61
CA SER A 220 0.02 17.20 0.41
C SER A 220 -1.41 17.72 0.62
N LEU A 221 -2.03 17.44 1.77
CA LEU A 221 -3.35 17.96 2.11
C LEU A 221 -3.30 19.46 2.38
N VAL A 222 -4.44 20.13 2.18
CA VAL A 222 -4.57 21.58 2.42
C VAL A 222 -4.18 21.97 3.84
N LYS A 223 -4.45 21.08 4.83
CA LYS A 223 -4.03 21.20 6.23
C LYS A 223 -3.18 19.98 6.60
N PRO A 224 -1.85 20.16 6.75
CA PRO A 224 -0.95 19.04 7.01
C PRO A 224 -0.98 18.56 8.46
N ASN A 225 -0.44 17.36 8.68
CA ASN A 225 -0.20 16.78 10.00
C ASN A 225 1.17 17.23 10.56
N PHE A 226 1.30 17.24 11.88
CA PHE A 226 2.55 17.59 12.55
C PHE A 226 2.99 16.54 13.58
N ASN A 227 4.31 16.37 13.71
CA ASN A 227 4.93 15.65 14.81
C ASN A 227 5.52 16.65 15.80
N LEU A 228 5.34 16.39 17.09
CA LEU A 228 5.89 17.20 18.17
C LEU A 228 6.67 16.30 19.13
N LYS A 229 7.95 16.60 19.34
CA LYS A 229 8.83 15.91 20.30
C LYS A 229 9.38 16.91 21.32
N ILE A 230 9.11 16.69 22.60
CA ILE A 230 9.74 17.39 23.72
C ILE A 230 11.14 16.81 23.92
N ARG A 231 12.16 17.68 23.97
CA ARG A 231 13.58 17.29 24.12
C ARG A 231 14.10 17.59 25.53
N GLY A 232 15.31 17.10 25.82
CA GLY A 232 16.00 17.38 27.09
C GLY A 232 15.51 16.53 28.26
N LYS A 233 15.08 15.30 28.00
CA LYS A 233 14.55 14.35 29.00
C LYS A 233 13.33 14.87 29.77
N GLN A 234 12.60 15.83 29.18
CA GLN A 234 11.32 16.31 29.68
C GLN A 234 10.16 15.57 29.00
N ASN A 235 9.02 15.51 29.67
CA ASN A 235 7.81 14.90 29.14
C ASN A 235 6.56 15.68 29.59
N LEU A 236 5.49 15.49 28.85
CA LEU A 236 4.14 15.90 29.19
C LEU A 236 3.37 14.66 29.64
N PHE A 237 3.16 14.52 30.95
CA PHE A 237 2.42 13.40 31.57
C PHE A 237 2.94 12.00 31.17
N GLY A 238 4.26 11.81 31.14
CA GLY A 238 4.92 10.54 30.80
C GLY A 238 5.25 10.38 29.31
N ARG A 239 4.74 11.28 28.45
CA ARG A 239 4.94 11.21 27.00
C ARG A 239 5.80 12.38 26.51
N SER A 240 6.77 12.09 25.66
CA SER A 240 7.63 13.14 25.06
C SER A 240 7.39 13.33 23.57
N GLN A 241 6.53 12.52 22.94
CA GLN A 241 6.25 12.61 21.51
C GLN A 241 4.78 12.32 21.22
N PHE A 242 4.18 13.15 20.38
CA PHE A 242 2.77 13.06 20.00
C PHE A 242 2.59 13.47 18.55
N LYS A 243 1.47 13.06 17.96
CA LYS A 243 1.05 13.52 16.62
C LYS A 243 -0.13 14.46 16.75
N LEU A 244 -0.10 15.55 15.99
CA LEU A 244 -1.22 16.47 15.78
C LEU A 244 -1.72 16.23 14.36
N ARG A 245 -2.83 15.51 14.25
CA ARG A 245 -3.41 15.12 12.96
C ARG A 245 -4.55 16.04 12.58
N SER A 246 -4.52 16.52 11.34
CA SER A 246 -5.62 17.27 10.75
C SER A 246 -6.82 16.36 10.45
N ASP A 247 -6.60 15.04 10.35
CA ASP A 247 -7.58 14.02 9.97
C ASP A 247 -8.45 14.44 8.76
N LEU A 248 -7.90 15.24 7.84
CA LEU A 248 -8.63 15.72 6.64
C LEU A 248 -8.94 14.62 5.61
N THR A 249 -8.47 13.39 5.84
CA THR A 249 -8.88 12.18 5.14
C THR A 249 -10.33 11.79 5.48
N GLU A 250 -10.85 12.24 6.61
CA GLU A 250 -12.21 11.95 7.10
C GLU A 250 -12.97 13.23 7.53
N PRO A 251 -14.32 13.26 7.44
CA PRO A 251 -15.06 14.51 7.58
C PRO A 251 -15.41 14.93 9.02
N THR A 252 -15.10 14.15 10.07
CA THR A 252 -15.71 14.29 11.42
C THR A 252 -14.76 14.60 12.58
N PHE A 253 -13.46 14.33 12.47
CA PHE A 253 -12.50 14.25 13.60
C PHE A 253 -12.86 13.20 14.68
N LEU A 254 -13.86 12.34 14.47
CA LEU A 254 -14.38 11.43 15.49
C LEU A 254 -13.80 10.01 15.39
N ARG A 255 -13.41 9.56 14.19
CA ARG A 255 -13.09 8.14 13.93
C ARG A 255 -11.93 7.62 14.78
N SER A 256 -10.80 8.33 14.76
CA SER A 256 -9.63 8.03 15.59
C SER A 256 -9.96 8.03 17.09
N LYS A 257 -10.79 8.98 17.54
CA LYS A 257 -11.20 9.10 18.94
C LYS A 257 -12.07 7.94 19.39
N LEU A 258 -13.13 7.66 18.63
CA LEU A 258 -14.08 6.58 18.90
C LEU A 258 -13.38 5.22 18.90
N ASN A 259 -12.48 4.99 17.94
CA ASN A 259 -11.70 3.76 17.87
C ASN A 259 -10.83 3.59 19.14
N SER A 260 -10.09 4.63 19.55
CA SER A 260 -9.30 4.56 20.79
C SER A 260 -10.14 4.38 22.07
N ASP A 261 -11.35 4.96 22.10
CA ASP A 261 -12.26 4.79 23.24
C ASP A 261 -12.84 3.38 23.32
N ILE A 262 -13.09 2.74 22.17
CA ILE A 262 -13.51 1.34 22.09
C ILE A 262 -12.40 0.45 22.65
N HIS A 263 -11.15 0.62 22.22
CA HIS A 263 -10.01 -0.12 22.77
C HIS A 263 -9.90 0.07 24.28
N LYS A 264 -9.96 1.30 24.76
CA LYS A 264 -9.91 1.62 26.19
C LYS A 264 -11.06 0.98 26.96
N LYS A 265 -12.28 1.00 26.42
CA LYS A 265 -13.47 0.39 27.05
C LYS A 265 -13.35 -1.13 27.13
N MET A 266 -12.75 -1.76 26.12
CA MET A 266 -12.46 -3.19 26.07
C MET A 266 -11.23 -3.59 26.89
N GLY A 267 -10.51 -2.62 27.48
CA GLY A 267 -9.28 -2.88 28.25
C GLY A 267 -8.11 -3.36 27.37
N LEU A 268 -8.13 -3.06 26.08
CA LEU A 268 -7.06 -3.38 25.15
C LEU A 268 -5.94 -2.35 25.24
N THR A 269 -4.70 -2.83 25.15
CA THR A 269 -3.53 -1.97 25.06
C THR A 269 -3.48 -1.34 23.67
N SER A 270 -3.68 -0.02 23.61
CA SER A 270 -3.64 0.74 22.35
C SER A 270 -3.22 2.20 22.60
N ILE A 271 -2.92 2.95 21.54
CA ILE A 271 -2.77 4.40 21.61
C ILE A 271 -4.09 5.09 21.93
N LEU A 272 -4.00 6.24 22.58
CA LEU A 272 -5.14 7.08 22.88
C LEU A 272 -5.18 8.30 21.94
N ALA A 273 -6.40 8.74 21.61
CA ALA A 273 -6.65 9.98 20.91
C ALA A 273 -7.44 10.96 21.78
N ASN A 274 -7.19 12.25 21.57
CA ASN A 274 -7.93 13.37 22.14
C ASN A 274 -7.86 14.57 21.17
N TYR A 275 -8.29 15.75 21.60
CA TYR A 275 -8.32 16.94 20.75
C TYR A 275 -7.36 18.01 21.25
N ALA A 276 -6.83 18.79 20.32
CA ALA A 276 -6.03 19.97 20.62
C ALA A 276 -6.36 21.09 19.63
N THR A 277 -6.46 22.32 20.14
CA THR A 277 -6.32 23.52 19.30
C THR A 277 -4.86 23.89 19.19
N LEU A 278 -4.35 24.06 17.97
CA LEU A 278 -2.96 24.40 17.73
C LEU A 278 -2.82 25.89 17.40
N TYR A 279 -1.79 26.51 17.99
CA TYR A 279 -1.32 27.83 17.61
C TYR A 279 0.17 27.73 17.23
N ILE A 280 0.57 28.37 16.13
CA ILE A 280 1.97 28.51 15.73
C ILE A 280 2.26 30.00 15.62
N ASN A 281 3.17 30.52 16.45
CA ASN A 281 3.50 31.96 16.49
C ASN A 281 2.25 32.86 16.60
N ASP A 282 1.36 32.55 17.54
CA ASP A 282 0.07 33.20 17.78
C ASP A 282 -0.98 33.05 16.65
N GLU A 283 -0.65 32.39 15.54
CA GLU A 283 -1.60 32.06 14.49
C GLU A 283 -2.41 30.81 14.84
N TYR A 284 -3.74 30.91 14.78
CA TYR A 284 -4.64 29.79 15.06
C TYR A 284 -4.67 28.80 13.89
N MET A 285 -4.10 27.62 14.10
CA MET A 285 -4.00 26.56 13.10
C MET A 285 -5.23 25.66 13.04
N GLY A 286 -6.19 25.82 13.96
CA GLY A 286 -7.42 25.03 13.97
C GLY A 286 -7.44 23.88 14.97
N LEU A 287 -8.44 23.02 14.80
CA LEU A 287 -8.66 21.79 15.58
C LEU A 287 -7.82 20.64 15.01
N PHE A 288 -7.17 19.87 15.87
CA PHE A 288 -6.40 18.68 15.52
C PHE A 288 -6.78 17.51 16.43
N VAL A 289 -6.71 16.29 15.90
CA VAL A 289 -6.70 15.08 16.70
C VAL A 289 -5.28 14.87 17.24
N LEU A 290 -5.15 14.93 18.55
CA LEU A 290 -3.93 14.64 19.29
C LEU A 290 -3.87 13.14 19.57
N THR A 291 -2.85 12.45 19.07
CA THR A 291 -2.66 11.02 19.34
C THR A 291 -1.33 10.74 20.03
N ASP A 292 -1.31 9.71 20.86
CA ASP A 292 -0.09 9.03 21.27
C ASP A 292 0.67 8.49 20.03
N ALA A 293 1.94 8.13 20.24
CA ALA A 293 2.73 7.38 19.27
C ALA A 293 3.47 6.25 20.01
N TYR A 294 3.48 5.05 19.43
CA TYR A 294 4.33 3.96 19.93
C TYR A 294 5.79 4.34 19.70
N LYS A 295 6.45 4.74 20.79
CA LYS A 295 7.88 5.08 20.89
C LYS A 295 8.41 4.55 22.22
N LEU A 296 9.72 4.54 22.43
CA LEU A 296 10.33 4.02 23.66
C LEU A 296 9.72 4.60 24.96
N PRO A 297 9.43 5.92 25.08
CA PRO A 297 8.76 6.46 26.27
C PRO A 297 7.34 5.93 26.48
N TRP A 298 6.65 5.57 25.39
CA TRP A 298 5.33 4.94 25.48
C TRP A 298 5.45 3.54 26.07
N ILE A 299 6.44 2.77 25.60
CA ILE A 299 6.76 1.42 26.09
C ILE A 299 7.16 1.45 27.57
N GLU A 300 8.02 2.39 27.98
CA GLU A 300 8.42 2.56 29.39
C GLU A 300 7.20 2.79 30.29
N GLN A 301 6.26 3.62 29.87
CA GLN A 301 5.10 3.96 30.68
C GLN A 301 4.06 2.82 30.75
N VAL A 302 3.89 2.05 29.67
CA VAL A 302 2.87 0.98 29.61
C VAL A 302 3.40 -0.34 30.15
N TYR A 303 4.64 -0.70 29.83
CA TYR A 303 5.24 -1.99 30.14
C TYR A 303 6.38 -1.92 31.16
N GLY A 304 6.87 -0.73 31.51
CA GLY A 304 8.00 -0.56 32.43
C GLY A 304 9.36 -0.87 31.82
N GLU A 305 9.45 -1.09 30.51
CA GLU A 305 10.69 -1.38 29.80
C GLU A 305 11.30 -0.09 29.22
N LYS A 306 12.50 0.27 29.69
CA LYS A 306 13.27 1.39 29.15
C LYS A 306 14.11 0.94 27.97
N ASP A 307 14.33 1.85 27.02
CA ASP A 307 15.26 1.67 25.90
C ASP A 307 15.05 0.34 25.14
N SER A 308 13.78 -0.04 24.98
CA SER A 308 13.41 -1.30 24.35
C SER A 308 14.05 -1.45 22.97
N ILE A 309 14.55 -2.65 22.70
CA ILE A 309 15.12 -3.03 21.41
C ILE A 309 14.14 -3.86 20.57
N HIS A 310 12.89 -4.06 21.03
CA HIS A 310 11.95 -4.98 20.40
C HIS A 310 10.65 -4.30 19.93
N LEU A 311 10.68 -3.00 19.65
CA LEU A 311 9.55 -2.27 19.11
C LEU A 311 9.74 -2.06 17.61
N TYR A 312 8.88 -2.66 16.80
CA TYR A 312 8.95 -2.61 15.35
C TYR A 312 7.72 -1.93 14.79
N LYS A 313 7.93 -0.93 13.95
CA LYS A 313 6.89 -0.27 13.17
C LYS A 313 6.77 -0.93 11.81
N CYS A 314 5.58 -1.39 11.46
CA CYS A 314 5.33 -2.11 10.24
C CYS A 314 4.52 -1.30 9.23
N LEU A 315 5.03 -1.21 8.00
CA LEU A 315 4.45 -0.50 6.86
C LEU A 315 4.65 -1.35 5.60
N GLY A 316 3.58 -1.90 5.04
CA GLY A 316 3.64 -2.87 3.94
C GLY A 316 3.86 -4.33 4.38
N ALA A 317 3.77 -4.63 5.68
CA ALA A 317 3.98 -5.96 6.23
C ALA A 317 2.65 -6.72 6.41
N GLN A 318 2.61 -7.99 6.01
CA GLN A 318 1.38 -8.80 6.05
C GLN A 318 1.47 -9.97 7.05
N LEU A 319 2.46 -9.91 7.96
CA LEU A 319 2.85 -11.02 8.85
C LEU A 319 3.16 -12.30 8.06
N SER A 320 3.69 -12.12 6.85
CA SER A 320 4.21 -13.11 5.91
C SER A 320 5.73 -13.05 5.84
N ILE A 321 6.33 -13.89 4.98
CA ILE A 321 7.78 -13.90 4.71
C ILE A 321 8.32 -12.50 4.37
N ASP A 322 7.57 -11.65 3.68
CA ASP A 322 8.07 -10.32 3.27
C ASP A 322 8.20 -9.34 4.44
N SER A 323 7.56 -9.65 5.58
CA SER A 323 7.54 -8.77 6.77
C SER A 323 8.92 -8.51 7.36
N PHE A 324 9.96 -9.30 7.04
CA PHE A 324 11.33 -9.00 7.49
C PHE A 324 11.79 -7.62 7.03
N ASN A 325 11.38 -7.19 5.83
CA ASN A 325 11.86 -5.96 5.19
C ASN A 325 10.93 -4.76 5.40
N TYR A 326 9.69 -5.01 5.85
CA TYR A 326 8.64 -3.99 5.98
C TYR A 326 8.35 -3.57 7.42
N CYS A 327 9.16 -4.04 8.37
CA CYS A 327 9.07 -3.67 9.78
C CYS A 327 10.41 -3.12 10.28
N GLU A 328 10.43 -1.85 10.67
CA GLU A 328 11.63 -1.15 11.12
C GLU A 328 11.64 -1.00 12.63
N ASN A 329 12.81 -1.18 13.26
CA ASN A 329 12.93 -0.97 14.69
C ASN A 329 12.84 0.52 15.03
N GLU A 330 12.08 0.85 16.07
CA GLU A 330 11.89 2.21 16.56
C GLU A 330 13.07 2.76 17.39
N ASN A 331 14.01 1.90 17.75
CA ASN A 331 15.20 2.27 18.48
C ASN A 331 16.37 2.54 17.51
N ASP A 332 16.53 3.81 17.15
CA ASP A 332 17.62 4.29 16.29
C ASP A 332 19.02 4.12 16.93
N ASP A 333 19.11 3.83 18.23
CA ASP A 333 20.39 3.69 18.95
C ASP A 333 21.01 2.28 18.82
N ILE A 334 20.35 1.36 18.11
CA ILE A 334 20.86 0.00 17.87
C ILE A 334 22.01 0.06 16.85
N VAL A 335 23.25 -0.07 17.34
CA VAL A 335 24.47 -0.06 16.51
C VAL A 335 24.80 -1.45 15.95
N ASP A 336 24.53 -2.51 16.71
CA ASP A 336 24.64 -3.91 16.26
C ASP A 336 23.27 -4.57 16.38
N SER A 337 22.67 -4.85 15.23
CA SER A 337 21.33 -5.40 15.13
C SER A 337 21.31 -6.90 14.88
N THR A 338 22.46 -7.59 14.90
CA THR A 338 22.54 -8.99 14.46
C THR A 338 21.65 -9.91 15.30
N GLU A 339 21.82 -9.94 16.62
CA GLU A 339 21.00 -10.78 17.51
C GLU A 339 19.51 -10.37 17.49
N ILE A 340 19.24 -9.07 17.39
CA ILE A 340 17.88 -8.51 17.30
C ILE A 340 17.20 -8.94 16.00
N SER A 341 17.97 -8.99 14.90
CA SER A 341 17.51 -9.43 13.59
C SER A 341 17.27 -10.94 13.56
N GLU A 342 18.07 -11.73 14.26
CA GLU A 342 17.89 -13.18 14.38
C GLU A 342 16.63 -13.52 15.18
N GLU A 343 16.40 -12.83 16.30
CA GLU A 343 15.19 -13.04 17.10
C GLU A 343 13.92 -12.60 16.37
N TRP A 344 13.94 -11.39 15.78
CA TRP A 344 12.89 -10.93 14.90
C TRP A 344 12.61 -11.95 13.81
N SER A 345 13.68 -12.48 13.22
CA SER A 345 13.52 -13.40 12.12
C SER A 345 12.89 -14.73 12.56
N SER A 346 13.35 -15.25 13.70
CA SER A 346 12.81 -16.46 14.32
C SER A 346 11.33 -16.30 14.70
N PHE A 347 10.92 -15.13 15.19
CA PHE A 347 9.51 -14.83 15.46
C PHE A 347 8.67 -14.92 14.18
N ILE A 348 9.07 -14.21 13.11
CA ILE A 348 8.36 -14.24 11.82
C ILE A 348 8.32 -15.66 11.26
N GLU A 349 9.45 -16.39 11.26
CA GLU A 349 9.51 -17.78 10.82
C GLU A 349 8.55 -18.68 11.61
N THR A 350 8.41 -18.47 12.91
CA THR A 350 7.48 -19.26 13.73
C THR A 350 6.03 -18.95 13.37
N ILE A 351 5.70 -17.66 13.20
CA ILE A 351 4.37 -17.19 12.83
C ILE A 351 3.92 -17.75 11.47
N ILE A 352 4.79 -17.72 10.44
CA ILE A 352 4.44 -18.21 9.09
C ILE A 352 4.33 -19.74 9.02
N ASN A 353 5.00 -20.45 9.94
CA ASN A 353 5.03 -21.91 9.96
C ASN A 353 3.94 -22.53 10.84
N ALA A 354 3.32 -21.74 11.71
CA ALA A 354 2.24 -22.15 12.58
C ALA A 354 1.11 -22.85 11.82
N LYS A 355 0.44 -23.79 12.46
CA LYS A 355 -0.69 -24.54 11.89
C LYS A 355 -1.96 -24.33 12.71
N SER A 356 -1.82 -23.96 13.97
CA SER A 356 -2.90 -23.57 14.87
C SER A 356 -2.45 -22.49 15.87
N ALA A 357 -3.39 -22.02 16.70
CA ALA A 357 -3.09 -21.06 17.76
C ALA A 357 -2.07 -21.61 18.76
N GLU A 358 -2.17 -22.89 19.12
CA GLU A 358 -1.30 -23.54 20.13
C GLU A 358 0.18 -23.49 19.75
N ASP A 359 0.51 -23.42 18.46
CA ASP A 359 1.89 -23.32 18.00
C ASP A 359 2.56 -21.99 18.35
N ILE A 360 1.77 -20.94 18.61
CA ILE A 360 2.28 -19.56 18.80
C ILE A 360 1.79 -18.89 20.09
N GLU A 361 0.88 -19.50 20.83
CA GLU A 361 0.33 -18.92 22.07
C GLU A 361 1.39 -18.60 23.15
N ASP A 362 2.49 -19.34 23.18
CA ASP A 362 3.58 -19.10 24.13
C ASP A 362 4.44 -17.88 23.74
N ILE A 363 4.38 -17.43 22.49
CA ILE A 363 5.22 -16.34 21.95
C ILE A 363 4.42 -15.16 21.40
N PHE A 364 3.09 -15.25 21.26
CA PHE A 364 2.25 -14.22 20.66
C PHE A 364 0.95 -14.06 21.44
N GLU A 365 0.47 -12.82 21.59
CA GLU A 365 -0.79 -12.49 22.24
C GLU A 365 -1.99 -12.78 21.32
N VAL A 366 -2.29 -14.07 21.13
CA VAL A 366 -3.33 -14.55 20.21
C VAL A 366 -4.72 -13.97 20.52
N ASP A 367 -5.12 -13.93 21.79
CA ASP A 367 -6.44 -13.36 22.16
C ASP A 367 -6.52 -11.86 21.88
N HIS A 368 -5.42 -11.14 22.07
CA HIS A 368 -5.37 -9.71 21.74
C HIS A 368 -5.53 -9.51 20.23
N PHE A 369 -4.79 -10.26 19.42
CA PHE A 369 -4.90 -10.22 17.96
C PHE A 369 -6.31 -10.53 17.46
N ILE A 370 -6.96 -11.57 17.98
CA ILE A 370 -8.34 -11.94 17.61
C ILE A 370 -9.32 -10.80 17.96
N LYS A 371 -9.12 -10.13 19.11
CA LYS A 371 -9.93 -8.96 19.50
C LYS A 371 -9.70 -7.75 18.60
N GLU A 372 -8.46 -7.48 18.21
CA GLU A 372 -8.14 -6.42 17.22
C GLU A 372 -8.85 -6.70 15.88
N MET A 373 -8.80 -7.93 15.37
CA MET A 373 -9.51 -8.30 14.13
C MET A 373 -11.03 -8.20 14.26
N ALA A 374 -11.59 -8.54 15.42
CA ALA A 374 -13.01 -8.37 15.68
C ALA A 374 -13.41 -6.88 15.71
N ILE A 375 -12.58 -6.01 16.30
CA ILE A 375 -12.78 -4.56 16.29
C ILE A 375 -12.67 -4.02 14.86
N GLU A 376 -11.62 -4.34 14.11
CA GLU A 376 -11.46 -3.88 12.73
C GLU A 376 -12.66 -4.28 11.86
N TYR A 377 -13.15 -5.52 11.99
CA TYR A 377 -14.34 -5.98 11.27
C TYR A 377 -15.62 -5.22 11.64
N LEU A 378 -15.87 -4.99 12.94
CA LEU A 378 -17.03 -4.22 13.40
C LEU A 378 -16.96 -2.76 12.95
N LEU A 379 -15.75 -2.19 12.94
CA LEU A 379 -15.52 -0.83 12.48
C LEU A 379 -15.42 -0.71 10.96
N GLY A 380 -15.30 -1.80 10.21
CA GLY A 380 -14.95 -1.76 8.80
C GLY A 380 -13.64 -1.00 8.56
N ALA A 381 -12.64 -1.24 9.41
CA ALA A 381 -11.34 -0.59 9.33
C ALA A 381 -10.37 -1.39 8.46
N TRP A 382 -9.81 -0.78 7.41
CA TRP A 382 -9.11 -1.54 6.37
C TRP A 382 -7.63 -1.17 6.18
N ASP A 383 -7.15 -0.10 6.80
CA ASP A 383 -5.78 0.41 6.60
C ASP A 383 -4.77 -0.18 7.59
N HIS A 384 -5.08 -1.36 8.12
CA HIS A 384 -4.29 -2.12 9.10
C HIS A 384 -3.77 -3.42 8.49
N LEU A 385 -3.98 -4.59 9.13
CA LEU A 385 -3.51 -5.87 8.61
C LEU A 385 -4.08 -6.22 7.22
N GLN A 386 -5.29 -5.74 6.91
CA GLN A 386 -5.94 -6.00 5.62
C GLN A 386 -5.05 -5.54 4.45
N LEU A 387 -4.47 -4.34 4.53
CA LEU A 387 -3.48 -3.82 3.58
C LEU A 387 -2.02 -4.00 4.01
N GLY A 388 -1.78 -4.56 5.19
CA GLY A 388 -0.44 -4.70 5.77
C GLY A 388 0.18 -3.38 6.21
N HIS A 389 -0.62 -2.43 6.68
CA HIS A 389 -0.18 -1.08 7.01
C HIS A 389 -0.50 -0.71 8.47
N ASN A 390 0.06 0.39 8.98
CA ASN A 390 -0.28 1.02 10.25
C ASN A 390 -0.38 0.14 11.53
N PHE A 391 0.56 -0.79 11.74
CA PHE A 391 0.68 -1.49 13.02
C PHE A 391 2.11 -1.55 13.53
N TYR A 392 2.25 -1.90 14.80
CA TYR A 392 3.52 -2.24 15.42
C TYR A 392 3.49 -3.68 15.92
N LEU A 393 4.67 -4.28 15.98
CA LEU A 393 4.91 -5.49 16.75
C LEU A 393 5.87 -5.15 17.88
N TYR A 394 5.52 -5.62 19.08
CA TYR A 394 6.34 -5.37 20.27
C TYR A 394 6.50 -6.66 21.08
N LYS A 395 7.74 -7.03 21.41
CA LYS A 395 7.99 -8.13 22.35
C LYS A 395 7.95 -7.63 23.79
N GLN A 396 6.93 -8.06 24.51
CA GLN A 396 6.71 -7.65 25.90
C GLN A 396 7.71 -8.32 26.87
N PRO A 397 7.87 -7.80 28.09
CA PRO A 397 8.72 -8.41 29.12
C PRO A 397 8.31 -9.83 29.54
N ASN A 398 7.06 -10.23 29.26
CA ASN A 398 6.57 -11.58 29.48
C ASN A 398 7.06 -12.60 28.41
N GLY A 399 7.79 -12.13 27.40
CA GLY A 399 8.31 -12.93 26.29
C GLY A 399 7.40 -13.02 25.07
N LYS A 400 6.16 -12.50 25.14
CA LYS A 400 5.17 -12.56 24.05
C LYS A 400 5.16 -11.29 23.20
N TRP A 401 5.06 -11.48 21.90
CA TRP A 401 4.81 -10.44 20.93
C TRP A 401 3.34 -10.01 20.93
N ILE A 402 3.10 -8.70 20.80
CA ILE A 402 1.77 -8.11 20.73
C ILE A 402 1.64 -7.26 19.46
N TYR A 403 0.48 -7.37 18.80
CA TYR A 403 0.08 -6.59 17.63
C TYR A 403 -0.59 -5.29 18.08
N LEU A 404 -0.11 -4.14 17.64
CA LEU A 404 -0.57 -2.84 18.13
C LEU A 404 -0.94 -1.90 16.98
N THR A 405 -2.24 -1.64 16.78
CA THR A 405 -2.74 -0.78 15.70
C THR A 405 -2.55 0.71 16.02
N TYR A 406 -2.32 1.52 14.99
CA TYR A 406 -2.36 2.99 15.06
C TYR A 406 -2.98 3.57 13.79
N ASP A 407 -3.22 4.89 13.71
CA ASP A 407 -3.77 5.52 12.49
C ASP A 407 -5.20 5.04 12.15
N HIS A 408 -6.15 5.41 13.01
CA HIS A 408 -7.52 4.86 12.97
C HIS A 408 -8.54 5.76 12.26
N ASP A 409 -8.09 6.66 11.39
CA ASP A 409 -8.95 7.55 10.60
C ASP A 409 -9.74 6.78 9.54
N HIS A 410 -9.17 5.71 8.98
CA HIS A 410 -9.83 4.78 8.06
C HIS A 410 -10.67 3.71 8.77
N SER A 411 -11.63 4.16 9.60
CA SER A 411 -12.58 3.30 10.32
C SER A 411 -14.03 3.80 10.22
N PHE A 412 -14.99 3.04 10.72
CA PHE A 412 -16.44 3.28 10.59
C PHE A 412 -16.90 3.36 9.12
N GLY A 413 -16.44 2.40 8.32
CA GLY A 413 -16.89 2.20 6.94
C GLY A 413 -16.46 3.26 5.92
N ILE A 414 -15.52 4.14 6.26
CA ILE A 414 -14.99 5.11 5.30
C ILE A 414 -14.12 4.44 4.25
N ASN A 415 -14.26 4.81 2.98
CA ASN A 415 -13.40 4.42 1.85
C ASN A 415 -13.20 2.91 1.64
N LEU A 416 -14.16 2.06 2.06
CA LEU A 416 -14.06 0.61 1.88
C LEU A 416 -13.94 0.20 0.41
N ASP A 417 -14.49 1.01 -0.50
CA ASP A 417 -14.33 0.89 -1.95
C ASP A 417 -12.85 0.80 -2.37
N ARG A 418 -11.92 1.39 -1.62
CA ARG A 418 -10.48 1.24 -1.89
C ARG A 418 -10.02 -0.22 -1.89
N ILE A 419 -10.62 -1.05 -1.03
CA ILE A 419 -10.31 -2.48 -0.92
C ILE A 419 -11.06 -3.29 -1.96
N TYR A 420 -12.38 -3.09 -2.06
CA TYR A 420 -13.22 -4.00 -2.83
C TYR A 420 -13.41 -3.55 -4.29
N LEU A 421 -13.53 -2.25 -4.55
CA LEU A 421 -13.56 -1.71 -5.91
C LEU A 421 -12.17 -1.50 -6.49
N GLY A 422 -11.18 -1.17 -5.64
CA GLY A 422 -9.88 -0.68 -6.09
C GLY A 422 -10.03 0.67 -6.80
N THR A 423 -9.13 0.99 -7.73
CA THR A 423 -9.30 2.20 -8.56
C THR A 423 -10.49 2.02 -9.50
N ILE A 424 -11.48 2.90 -9.38
CA ILE A 424 -12.59 2.98 -10.34
C ILE A 424 -12.03 3.62 -11.62
N TYR A 425 -11.69 2.82 -12.62
CA TYR A 425 -11.53 3.35 -13.97
C TYR A 425 -12.90 3.66 -14.54
N VAL A 426 -12.98 4.79 -15.23
CA VAL A 426 -14.12 5.25 -16.02
C VAL A 426 -14.56 4.20 -17.07
N ASP A 427 -13.73 3.20 -17.34
CA ASP A 427 -13.87 2.25 -18.44
C ASP A 427 -14.45 0.86 -18.07
N LEU A 428 -14.81 0.59 -16.80
CA LEU A 428 -15.30 -0.75 -16.40
C LEU A 428 -16.60 -0.76 -15.56
N PRO A 429 -17.76 -0.37 -16.16
CA PRO A 429 -19.08 -0.47 -15.51
C PRO A 429 -19.41 -1.89 -15.01
N GLU A 430 -18.95 -2.93 -15.71
CA GLU A 430 -19.23 -4.32 -15.36
C GLU A 430 -18.60 -4.75 -14.03
N ARG A 431 -17.56 -4.04 -13.54
CA ARG A 431 -16.97 -4.32 -12.22
C ARG A 431 -17.91 -3.89 -11.10
N LEU A 432 -18.59 -2.75 -11.25
CA LEU A 432 -19.56 -2.26 -10.27
C LEU A 432 -20.79 -3.18 -10.17
N GLU A 433 -21.20 -3.79 -11.28
CA GLU A 433 -22.32 -4.74 -11.29
C GLU A 433 -22.01 -6.08 -10.57
N ARG A 434 -20.73 -6.42 -10.43
CA ARG A 434 -20.26 -7.68 -9.81
C ARG A 434 -19.98 -7.56 -8.32
N ILE A 435 -19.81 -6.35 -7.79
CA ILE A 435 -19.38 -6.14 -6.41
C ILE A 435 -20.58 -5.74 -5.54
N ASN A 436 -20.75 -6.43 -4.43
CA ASN A 436 -21.75 -6.07 -3.44
C ASN A 436 -21.29 -4.86 -2.63
N LEU A 437 -21.83 -3.67 -2.89
CA LEU A 437 -21.48 -2.45 -2.14
C LEU A 437 -22.17 -2.34 -0.77
N ASP A 438 -22.90 -3.37 -0.35
CA ASP A 438 -23.52 -3.44 0.98
C ASP A 438 -22.53 -3.97 2.03
N TYR A 439 -21.44 -3.22 2.23
CA TYR A 439 -20.37 -3.58 3.16
C TYR A 439 -20.81 -3.80 4.62
N PRO A 440 -21.80 -3.07 5.18
CA PRO A 440 -22.28 -3.36 6.52
C PRO A 440 -22.79 -4.80 6.68
N ASN A 441 -23.25 -5.43 5.59
CA ASN A 441 -23.77 -6.79 5.60
C ASN A 441 -22.75 -7.89 5.30
N TYR A 442 -21.50 -7.54 5.02
CA TYR A 442 -20.43 -8.51 4.82
C TYR A 442 -20.22 -9.36 6.05
N SER A 443 -20.08 -10.68 5.87
CA SER A 443 -19.56 -11.57 6.91
C SER A 443 -18.07 -11.31 7.13
N PHE A 444 -17.48 -11.86 8.20
CA PHE A 444 -16.04 -11.71 8.42
C PHE A 444 -15.21 -12.28 7.25
N SER A 445 -15.63 -13.42 6.67
CA SER A 445 -14.95 -14.02 5.52
C SER A 445 -15.08 -13.20 4.23
N ASP A 446 -16.20 -12.49 4.03
CA ASP A 446 -16.35 -11.60 2.87
C ASP A 446 -15.53 -10.30 3.05
N TRP A 447 -15.30 -9.92 4.30
CA TRP A 447 -14.61 -8.68 4.64
C TRP A 447 -13.09 -8.84 4.68
N THR A 448 -12.58 -9.91 5.28
CA THR A 448 -11.13 -10.10 5.49
C THR A 448 -10.40 -10.51 4.22
N GLN A 449 -9.16 -10.07 4.10
CA GLN A 449 -8.21 -10.61 3.13
C GLN A 449 -7.73 -12.01 3.56
N SER A 450 -7.40 -12.86 2.59
CA SER A 450 -6.82 -14.18 2.84
C SER A 450 -5.42 -14.02 3.43
N ARG A 451 -5.24 -14.46 4.68
CA ARG A 451 -3.99 -14.31 5.44
C ARG A 451 -3.77 -15.53 6.31
N HIS A 452 -2.54 -16.02 6.36
CA HIS A 452 -2.20 -17.22 7.12
C HIS A 452 -2.64 -17.16 8.59
N LEU A 453 -2.36 -16.05 9.29
CA LEU A 453 -2.77 -15.88 10.68
C LEU A 453 -4.30 -15.80 10.84
N ILE A 454 -5.00 -15.13 9.92
CA ILE A 454 -6.47 -15.07 9.95
C ILE A 454 -7.05 -16.47 9.75
N ASP A 455 -6.47 -17.27 8.85
CA ASP A 455 -6.92 -18.64 8.60
C ASP A 455 -6.79 -19.50 9.85
N ILE A 456 -5.60 -19.53 10.47
CA ILE A 456 -5.32 -20.44 11.59
C ILE A 456 -5.90 -19.98 12.92
N LEU A 457 -6.10 -18.67 13.11
CA LEU A 457 -6.60 -18.10 14.37
C LEU A 457 -8.11 -17.83 14.36
N ILE A 458 -8.72 -17.66 13.17
CA ILE A 458 -10.12 -17.25 13.04
C ILE A 458 -10.93 -18.15 12.10
N LEU A 459 -10.54 -18.32 10.83
CA LEU A 459 -11.43 -18.97 9.86
C LEU A 459 -11.55 -20.49 10.05
N LYS A 460 -10.47 -21.16 10.46
CA LYS A 460 -10.49 -22.61 10.75
C LYS A 460 -11.24 -22.94 12.05
N ASP A 461 -11.10 -22.10 13.07
CA ASP A 461 -11.82 -22.20 14.33
C ASP A 461 -12.29 -20.80 14.78
N PRO A 462 -13.54 -20.42 14.46
CA PRO A 462 -14.06 -19.10 14.77
C PRO A 462 -14.50 -18.96 16.24
N THR A 463 -14.31 -19.96 17.10
CA THR A 463 -14.87 -19.97 18.47
C THR A 463 -14.44 -18.75 19.28
N ARG A 464 -13.13 -18.44 19.31
CA ARG A 464 -12.60 -17.27 20.03
C ARG A 464 -13.03 -15.96 19.40
N PHE A 465 -13.06 -15.91 18.07
CA PHE A 465 -13.51 -14.72 17.33
C PHE A 465 -14.99 -14.41 17.59
N ASN A 466 -15.86 -15.41 17.52
CA ASN A 466 -17.29 -15.25 17.80
C ASN A 466 -17.53 -14.79 19.25
N GLN A 467 -16.73 -15.31 20.19
CA GLN A 467 -16.77 -14.86 21.58
C GLN A 467 -16.30 -13.41 21.72
N ALA A 468 -15.25 -12.99 20.99
CA ALA A 468 -14.79 -11.61 20.96
C ALA A 468 -15.86 -10.68 20.36
N ILE A 469 -16.49 -11.05 19.24
CA ILE A 469 -17.59 -10.29 18.63
C ILE A 469 -18.72 -10.09 19.64
N LYS A 470 -19.17 -11.17 20.29
CA LYS A 470 -20.20 -11.10 21.32
C LYS A 470 -19.81 -10.14 22.45
N GLU A 471 -18.61 -10.30 23.01
CA GLU A 471 -18.11 -9.45 24.10
C GLU A 471 -18.09 -7.97 23.69
N ILE A 472 -17.56 -7.65 22.50
CA ILE A 472 -17.44 -6.28 22.01
C ILE A 472 -18.82 -5.67 21.74
N VAL A 473 -19.72 -6.39 21.06
CA VAL A 473 -21.07 -5.90 20.72
C VAL A 473 -21.90 -5.64 21.98
N GLU A 474 -21.89 -6.58 22.94
CA GLU A 474 -22.61 -6.42 24.21
C GLU A 474 -22.04 -5.29 25.07
N THR A 475 -20.72 -5.07 25.03
CA THR A 475 -20.04 -4.11 25.91
C THR A 475 -19.99 -2.69 25.35
N VAL A 476 -19.68 -2.53 24.07
CA VAL A 476 -19.36 -1.22 23.49
C VAL A 476 -19.88 -0.99 22.08
N PHE A 477 -19.81 -1.96 21.16
CA PHE A 477 -20.27 -1.77 19.77
C PHE A 477 -21.78 -1.99 19.62
N ASN A 478 -22.57 -1.13 20.28
CA ASN A 478 -24.02 -1.10 20.14
C ASN A 478 -24.54 0.35 20.11
N PRO A 479 -25.63 0.64 19.38
CA PRO A 479 -26.16 2.00 19.26
C PRO A 479 -26.50 2.66 20.60
N ALA A 480 -27.05 1.91 21.57
CA ALA A 480 -27.39 2.42 22.90
C ALA A 480 -26.17 2.97 23.66
N THR A 481 -24.97 2.47 23.36
CA THR A 481 -23.71 2.90 23.96
C THR A 481 -23.00 3.95 23.10
N LEU A 482 -22.85 3.69 21.80
CA LEU A 482 -22.06 4.56 20.92
C LEU A 482 -22.79 5.83 20.51
N PHE A 483 -24.12 5.83 20.32
CA PHE A 483 -24.81 7.05 19.88
C PHE A 483 -24.71 8.17 20.92
N PRO A 484 -24.99 7.94 22.23
CA PRO A 484 -24.81 8.98 23.22
C PRO A 484 -23.35 9.45 23.36
N HIS A 485 -22.38 8.55 23.20
CA HIS A 485 -20.96 8.88 23.24
C HIS A 485 -20.53 9.75 22.05
N ILE A 486 -21.04 9.45 20.84
CA ILE A 486 -20.87 10.28 19.64
C ILE A 486 -21.48 11.66 19.87
N ASP A 487 -22.70 11.74 20.42
CA ASP A 487 -23.37 13.00 20.71
C ASP A 487 -22.58 13.85 21.71
N GLU A 488 -22.05 13.23 22.77
CA GLU A 488 -21.20 13.90 23.76
C GLU A 488 -19.92 14.46 23.11
N LEU A 489 -19.20 13.66 22.35
CA LEU A 489 -17.96 14.08 21.68
C LEU A 489 -18.23 15.17 20.64
N LYS A 490 -19.28 15.00 19.84
CA LYS A 490 -19.68 15.96 18.82
C LYS A 490 -20.01 17.31 19.44
N GLU A 491 -20.82 17.33 20.49
CA GLU A 491 -21.15 18.57 21.20
C GLU A 491 -19.92 19.20 21.87
N PHE A 492 -19.03 18.37 22.44
CA PHE A 492 -17.79 18.84 23.03
C PHE A 492 -16.87 19.55 22.02
N ILE A 493 -16.72 19.02 20.81
CA ILE A 493 -15.81 19.58 19.79
C ILE A 493 -16.48 20.59 18.84
N ARG A 494 -17.82 20.63 18.78
CA ARG A 494 -18.62 21.50 17.89
C ARG A 494 -18.12 22.95 17.79
N PRO A 495 -17.88 23.71 18.88
CA PRO A 495 -17.42 25.09 18.77
C PRO A 495 -16.03 25.20 18.11
N TYR A 496 -15.16 24.19 18.29
CA TYR A 496 -13.84 24.16 17.71
C TYR A 496 -13.87 23.75 16.24
N ALA A 497 -14.70 22.75 15.89
CA ALA A 497 -14.96 22.35 14.52
C ALA A 497 -15.56 23.51 13.72
N GLN A 498 -16.56 24.22 14.26
CA GLN A 498 -17.15 25.38 13.61
C GLN A 498 -16.09 26.45 13.31
N LYS A 499 -15.21 26.74 14.27
CA LYS A 499 -14.11 27.69 14.07
C LYS A 499 -13.11 27.19 13.00
N ASP A 500 -12.84 25.88 12.96
CA ASP A 500 -11.97 25.24 11.98
C ASP A 500 -12.48 25.35 10.52
N TYR A 501 -13.81 25.35 10.35
CA TYR A 501 -14.50 25.53 9.06
C TYR A 501 -15.00 26.97 8.82
N THR A 502 -14.54 27.96 9.59
CA THR A 502 -14.88 29.37 9.37
C THR A 502 -13.66 30.11 8.82
N PRO A 503 -13.71 30.66 7.59
CA PRO A 503 -12.61 31.44 7.07
C PRO A 503 -12.51 32.79 7.79
N ASN A 504 -11.31 33.37 7.81
CA ASN A 504 -11.09 34.72 8.27
C ASN A 504 -11.57 35.77 7.21
N GLU A 505 -11.36 37.07 7.47
CA GLU A 505 -11.80 38.14 6.57
C GLU A 505 -11.15 38.06 5.18
N GLU A 506 -9.95 37.47 5.07
CA GLU A 506 -9.23 37.23 3.82
C GLU A 506 -9.66 35.94 3.10
N GLY A 507 -10.59 35.15 3.67
CA GLY A 507 -11.05 33.89 3.09
C GLY A 507 -10.21 32.66 3.46
N ASN A 508 -9.21 32.81 4.34
CA ASN A 508 -8.31 31.72 4.75
C ASN A 508 -8.90 30.93 5.92
N TYR A 509 -8.87 29.60 5.80
CA TYR A 509 -9.31 28.69 6.86
C TYR A 509 -8.15 28.36 7.82
N PRO A 510 -8.41 28.16 9.13
CA PRO A 510 -7.37 27.80 10.10
C PRO A 510 -6.53 26.60 9.67
N GLY A 511 -5.21 26.79 9.59
CA GLY A 511 -4.26 25.73 9.25
C GLY A 511 -4.29 25.23 7.81
N ARG A 512 -5.10 25.81 6.91
CA ARG A 512 -5.13 25.48 5.48
C ARG A 512 -3.97 26.16 4.74
N ILE A 513 -2.74 25.79 5.12
CA ILE A 513 -1.51 26.46 4.71
C ILE A 513 -0.98 25.99 3.36
N ASN A 514 -1.38 24.79 2.91
CA ASN A 514 -1.02 24.31 1.58
C ASN A 514 -2.09 24.78 0.58
N THR A 515 -1.82 25.88 -0.12
CA THR A 515 -2.74 26.51 -1.07
C THR A 515 -3.03 25.67 -2.32
N LEU A 516 -2.24 24.62 -2.58
CA LEU A 516 -2.47 23.67 -3.68
C LEU A 516 -3.37 22.51 -3.27
N GLY A 517 -3.56 22.30 -1.96
CA GLY A 517 -4.38 21.22 -1.44
C GLY A 517 -5.88 21.49 -1.65
N ILE A 518 -6.63 20.41 -1.87
CA ILE A 518 -8.10 20.47 -1.94
C ILE A 518 -8.66 20.58 -0.52
N ASN A 519 -9.65 21.44 -0.33
CA ASN A 519 -10.45 21.46 0.89
C ASN A 519 -11.73 20.65 0.67
N PRO A 520 -11.78 19.38 1.11
CA PRO A 520 -12.83 18.46 0.68
C PRO A 520 -14.16 18.63 1.39
N TYR A 521 -14.15 19.22 2.59
CA TYR A 521 -15.30 19.15 3.49
C TYR A 521 -15.73 20.54 3.96
N THR A 522 -17.04 20.66 4.17
CA THR A 522 -17.66 21.82 4.82
C THR A 522 -18.11 21.46 6.23
N PHE A 523 -18.52 22.46 7.02
CA PHE A 523 -19.13 22.21 8.32
C PHE A 523 -20.41 21.34 8.23
N GLU A 524 -21.13 21.41 7.12
CA GLU A 524 -22.30 20.57 6.83
C GLU A 524 -21.92 19.09 6.67
N HIS A 525 -20.80 18.79 6.00
CA HIS A 525 -20.26 17.44 5.91
C HIS A 525 -19.90 16.89 7.30
N TRP A 526 -19.25 17.71 8.13
CA TRP A 526 -18.91 17.36 9.51
C TRP A 526 -20.15 17.04 10.36
N GLU A 527 -21.17 17.91 10.27
CA GLU A 527 -22.43 17.74 10.97
C GLU A 527 -23.20 16.48 10.53
N ALA A 528 -23.30 16.24 9.22
CA ALA A 528 -24.14 15.17 8.70
C ALA A 528 -23.46 13.79 8.74
N ASN A 529 -22.14 13.71 8.48
CA ASN A 529 -21.43 12.42 8.46
C ASN A 529 -21.14 11.85 9.86
N SER A 530 -21.12 12.69 10.89
CA SER A 530 -21.13 12.20 12.28
C SER A 530 -22.46 11.53 12.66
N GLU A 531 -23.52 11.77 11.89
CA GLU A 531 -24.84 11.16 12.03
C GLU A 531 -25.04 10.01 11.03
N PHE A 532 -26.09 10.05 10.21
CA PHE A 532 -26.51 8.96 9.33
C PHE A 532 -26.23 9.23 7.85
N THR A 533 -25.76 10.43 7.48
CA THR A 533 -25.55 10.79 6.07
C THR A 533 -24.22 10.25 5.56
N SER A 534 -24.28 9.40 4.54
CA SER A 534 -23.09 9.02 3.77
C SER A 534 -22.65 10.17 2.88
N VAL A 535 -21.35 10.45 2.75
CA VAL A 535 -20.82 11.60 1.98
C VAL A 535 -19.66 11.19 1.08
N ILE A 536 -19.36 12.00 0.07
CA ILE A 536 -18.15 11.85 -0.77
C ILE A 536 -16.91 12.23 0.06
N THR A 537 -15.80 11.54 -0.17
CA THR A 537 -14.49 11.83 0.45
C THR A 537 -13.44 12.16 -0.59
N LEU A 538 -12.23 12.53 -0.15
CA LEU A 538 -11.08 12.70 -1.04
C LEU A 538 -10.71 11.45 -1.85
N GLN A 539 -11.08 10.26 -1.36
CA GLN A 539 -10.71 8.99 -1.98
C GLN A 539 -11.92 8.33 -2.64
N TYR A 540 -13.03 8.21 -1.91
CA TYR A 540 -14.25 7.50 -2.33
C TYR A 540 -15.47 8.11 -1.63
N ASN A 541 -16.01 7.39 -0.64
CA ASN A 541 -17.18 7.79 0.14
C ASN A 541 -17.00 7.36 1.60
N ALA A 542 -17.80 7.95 2.47
CA ALA A 542 -17.87 7.61 3.89
C ALA A 542 -19.32 7.39 4.29
N TYR A 543 -19.64 6.25 4.89
CA TYR A 543 -20.92 6.12 5.60
C TYR A 543 -21.01 7.14 6.75
N GLY A 544 -22.23 7.55 7.08
CA GLY A 544 -22.48 8.23 8.35
C GLY A 544 -22.08 7.32 9.51
N ILE A 545 -21.36 7.83 10.51
CA ILE A 545 -20.82 6.99 11.60
C ILE A 545 -21.94 6.24 12.33
N LYS A 546 -23.06 6.91 12.63
CA LYS A 546 -24.22 6.27 13.29
C LYS A 546 -24.94 5.30 12.36
N TYR A 547 -25.00 5.59 11.06
CA TYR A 547 -25.55 4.66 10.07
C TYR A 547 -24.71 3.38 10.01
N TRP A 548 -23.38 3.48 9.91
CA TRP A 548 -22.48 2.32 9.90
C TRP A 548 -22.69 1.44 11.13
N ILE A 549 -22.67 2.04 12.32
CA ILE A 549 -22.88 1.33 13.58
C ILE A 549 -24.23 0.61 13.58
N LEU A 550 -25.32 1.29 13.18
CA LEU A 550 -26.65 0.69 13.15
C LEU A 550 -26.73 -0.50 12.19
N ALA A 551 -26.26 -0.31 10.96
CA ALA A 551 -26.31 -1.31 9.92
C ALA A 551 -25.45 -2.53 10.28
N LYS A 552 -24.20 -2.30 10.72
CA LYS A 552 -23.30 -3.37 11.14
C LYS A 552 -23.81 -4.09 12.39
N TYR A 553 -24.34 -3.36 13.38
CA TYR A 553 -24.96 -3.94 14.58
C TYR A 553 -26.10 -4.91 14.21
N ARG A 554 -27.03 -4.49 13.34
CA ARG A 554 -28.12 -5.35 12.86
C ARG A 554 -27.61 -6.62 12.19
N ASN A 555 -26.60 -6.48 11.33
CA ASN A 555 -25.99 -7.61 10.65
C ASN A 555 -25.40 -8.59 11.67
N VAL A 556 -24.53 -8.13 12.58
CA VAL A 556 -23.84 -9.04 13.52
C VAL A 556 -24.80 -9.64 14.54
N CYS A 557 -25.85 -8.92 14.97
CA CYS A 557 -26.88 -9.50 15.83
C CYS A 557 -27.57 -10.70 15.17
N LYS A 558 -27.86 -10.62 13.87
CA LYS A 558 -28.44 -11.71 13.10
C LYS A 558 -27.42 -12.82 12.82
N THR A 559 -26.22 -12.47 12.37
CA THR A 559 -25.19 -13.42 11.92
C THR A 559 -24.65 -14.27 13.07
N TYR A 560 -24.53 -13.69 14.27
CA TYR A 560 -23.97 -14.36 15.44
C TYR A 560 -25.02 -14.75 16.50
N ASP A 561 -26.32 -14.65 16.18
CA ASP A 561 -27.45 -15.00 17.05
C ASP A 561 -27.35 -14.33 18.44
N LEU A 562 -27.15 -13.00 18.44
CA LEU A 562 -26.97 -12.21 19.66
C LEU A 562 -28.30 -11.63 20.15
N GLU A 563 -28.48 -11.55 21.47
CA GLU A 563 -29.60 -10.84 22.09
C GLU A 563 -29.36 -9.32 22.03
N CYS A 564 -29.93 -8.68 21.01
CA CYS A 564 -29.74 -7.26 20.74
C CYS A 564 -30.98 -6.41 21.04
N ASP A 565 -30.77 -5.10 21.19
CA ASP A 565 -31.83 -4.16 21.56
C ASP A 565 -32.87 -4.04 20.42
N PRO A 566 -34.14 -4.42 20.67
CA PRO A 566 -35.18 -4.45 19.65
C PRO A 566 -35.50 -3.08 19.06
N VAL A 567 -35.20 -1.97 19.76
CA VAL A 567 -35.38 -0.62 19.23
C VAL A 567 -34.51 -0.42 17.99
N TYR A 568 -33.26 -0.88 18.05
CA TYR A 568 -32.32 -0.73 16.95
C TYR A 568 -32.45 -1.84 15.91
N LEU A 569 -33.07 -2.98 16.24
CA LEU A 569 -33.41 -4.03 15.27
C LEU A 569 -34.66 -3.69 14.44
N ASP A 570 -35.49 -2.74 14.86
CA ASP A 570 -36.68 -2.34 14.10
C ASP A 570 -36.28 -1.73 12.74
N GLU A 571 -36.69 -2.38 11.65
CA GLU A 571 -36.50 -1.90 10.28
C GLU A 571 -37.15 -0.52 10.04
N ASN A 572 -38.10 -0.11 10.90
CA ASN A 572 -38.74 1.20 10.87
C ASN A 572 -38.05 2.27 11.75
N PHE A 573 -36.88 1.97 12.32
CA PHE A 573 -36.07 2.94 13.06
C PHE A 573 -35.81 4.17 12.18
N LYS A 574 -36.25 5.34 12.64
CA LYS A 574 -36.17 6.59 11.87
C LYS A 574 -34.87 7.30 12.16
N TYR A 575 -34.24 7.77 11.09
CA TYR A 575 -33.09 8.67 11.13
C TYR A 575 -33.18 9.64 9.95
N ASP A 576 -32.55 10.79 10.12
CA ASP A 576 -32.54 11.84 9.11
C ASP A 576 -31.25 11.74 8.28
N VAL A 577 -31.40 11.96 6.97
CA VAL A 577 -30.29 12.03 6.01
C VAL A 577 -30.35 13.39 5.33
N ASP A 578 -29.19 14.02 5.17
CA ASP A 578 -29.07 15.28 4.43
C ASP A 578 -28.91 15.00 2.94
N GLU A 579 -30.03 15.02 2.21
CA GLU A 579 -30.10 14.70 0.78
C GLU A 579 -29.25 15.62 -0.11
N ASN A 580 -28.79 16.78 0.38
CA ASN A 580 -28.00 17.75 -0.39
C ASN A 580 -26.55 17.33 -0.56
N ILE A 581 -25.99 16.64 0.45
CA ILE A 581 -24.59 16.19 0.49
C ILE A 581 -24.47 14.67 0.57
N GLU A 582 -25.61 13.96 0.56
CA GLU A 582 -25.66 12.51 0.53
C GLU A 582 -24.93 11.96 -0.71
N PHE A 583 -24.02 11.02 -0.48
CA PHE A 583 -23.44 10.21 -1.53
C PHE A 583 -24.49 9.23 -2.08
N LYS A 584 -24.90 9.44 -3.33
CA LYS A 584 -25.94 8.65 -4.02
C LYS A 584 -25.37 7.56 -4.93
N GLY A 585 -24.12 7.19 -4.73
CA GLY A 585 -23.35 6.34 -5.65
C GLY A 585 -22.58 7.15 -6.69
N TYR A 586 -21.80 6.44 -7.51
CA TYR A 586 -21.00 7.05 -8.57
C TYR A 586 -21.88 7.40 -9.77
N ASP A 587 -21.97 8.69 -10.13
CA ASP A 587 -22.69 9.12 -11.32
C ASP A 587 -21.85 8.84 -12.58
N LEU A 588 -22.15 7.71 -13.23
CA LEU A 588 -21.56 7.34 -14.52
C LEU A 588 -22.32 7.93 -15.72
N SER A 589 -23.47 8.58 -15.50
CA SER A 589 -24.38 8.99 -16.57
C SER A 589 -23.91 10.24 -17.34
N SER A 590 -22.98 11.01 -16.76
CA SER A 590 -22.32 12.13 -17.43
C SER A 590 -21.30 11.72 -18.49
N TYR A 591 -20.93 10.44 -18.53
CA TYR A 591 -20.03 9.90 -19.55
C TYR A 591 -20.85 9.32 -20.70
N ASP A 592 -20.82 9.98 -21.86
CA ASP A 592 -21.42 9.45 -23.09
C ASP A 592 -20.57 8.28 -23.62
N LEU A 593 -20.80 7.11 -23.02
CA LEU A 593 -20.17 5.84 -23.40
C LEU A 593 -20.45 5.50 -24.88
N SER A 594 -21.54 6.01 -25.47
CA SER A 594 -21.89 5.76 -26.87
C SER A 594 -21.03 6.57 -27.84
N SER A 595 -20.71 7.82 -27.49
CA SER A 595 -19.76 8.67 -28.22
C SER A 595 -18.33 8.11 -28.20
N LEU A 596 -17.88 7.59 -27.06
CA LEU A 596 -16.57 6.95 -26.94
C LEU A 596 -16.51 5.61 -27.70
N TYR A 597 -17.57 4.80 -27.62
CA TYR A 597 -17.66 3.52 -28.33
C TYR A 597 -17.64 3.71 -29.86
N GLU A 598 -18.31 4.75 -30.37
CA GLU A 598 -18.25 5.10 -31.79
C GLU A 598 -16.88 5.68 -32.20
N GLN A 599 -16.19 6.44 -31.34
CA GLN A 599 -14.82 6.90 -31.58
C GLN A 599 -13.80 5.75 -31.61
N VAL A 600 -13.96 4.74 -30.76
CA VAL A 600 -13.12 3.52 -30.75
C VAL A 600 -13.40 2.66 -32.00
N LYS A 601 -14.67 2.57 -32.43
CA LYS A 601 -15.06 1.92 -33.69
C LYS A 601 -14.52 2.64 -34.93
N GLU A 602 -14.45 3.98 -34.92
CA GLU A 602 -13.83 4.75 -35.99
C GLU A 602 -12.31 4.53 -36.05
N LEU A 603 -11.65 4.31 -34.91
CA LEU A 603 -10.23 3.97 -34.82
C LEU A 603 -9.93 2.52 -35.25
N GLU A 604 -10.81 1.55 -34.94
CA GLU A 604 -10.68 0.16 -35.41
C GLU A 604 -10.83 0.04 -36.94
N ASN A 605 -11.62 0.93 -37.58
CA ASN A 605 -11.75 1.01 -39.03
C ASN A 605 -10.59 1.72 -39.75
N PHE A 606 -9.66 2.36 -39.01
CA PHE A 606 -8.49 3.04 -39.59
C PHE A 606 -7.32 2.08 -39.87
N PHE A 607 -7.38 0.84 -39.36
CA PHE A 607 -6.35 -0.19 -39.49
C PHE A 607 -6.76 -1.36 -40.42
N GLU A 608 -7.57 -1.11 -41.45
CA GLU A 608 -7.65 -2.06 -42.57
C GLU A 608 -6.41 -1.91 -43.49
N PRO A 609 -5.70 -3.00 -43.82
CA PRO A 609 -4.46 -2.93 -44.59
C PRO A 609 -4.75 -2.66 -46.08
N THR A 610 -4.58 -1.42 -46.53
CA THR A 610 -4.59 -1.11 -47.97
C THR A 610 -3.31 -1.56 -48.66
N SER A 611 -3.41 -2.72 -49.30
CA SER A 611 -2.84 -3.13 -50.61
C SER A 611 -1.37 -2.82 -50.96
N THR A 612 -0.61 -3.91 -51.10
CA THR A 612 0.35 -4.25 -52.18
C THR A 612 1.19 -3.13 -52.81
N ILE A 613 2.51 -3.17 -52.56
CA ILE A 613 3.52 -2.71 -53.54
C ILE A 613 4.53 -3.83 -53.77
N ALA A 614 4.67 -4.17 -55.05
CA ALA A 614 5.54 -5.20 -55.59
C ALA A 614 7.02 -4.89 -55.39
N GLY A 615 7.82 -5.91 -55.07
CA GLY A 615 9.27 -5.79 -54.93
C GLY A 615 10.00 -5.58 -56.27
N PRO A 616 11.22 -5.03 -56.26
CA PRO A 616 12.10 -5.05 -57.41
C PRO A 616 13.07 -6.25 -57.34
N THR A 617 13.11 -7.02 -58.43
CA THR A 617 14.09 -8.09 -58.72
C THR A 617 15.45 -7.48 -59.13
N PRO A 618 16.60 -8.10 -58.81
CA PRO A 618 17.92 -7.50 -59.00
C PRO A 618 18.51 -7.76 -60.39
N THR A 619 19.35 -6.85 -60.92
CA THR A 619 20.33 -7.18 -61.96
C THR A 619 21.53 -6.22 -61.99
N ALA A 620 22.72 -6.80 -61.82
CA ALA A 620 24.09 -6.51 -62.30
C ALA A 620 24.62 -5.07 -62.56
N GLU A 621 25.83 -4.84 -62.01
CA GLU A 621 26.90 -3.84 -62.29
C GLU A 621 27.26 -3.60 -63.79
N PRO A 622 28.19 -2.67 -64.18
CA PRO A 622 29.07 -1.75 -63.40
C PRO A 622 29.13 -0.29 -63.95
N THR A 623 29.91 0.59 -63.27
CA THR A 623 30.90 1.58 -63.82
C THR A 623 30.88 3.03 -63.28
N THR A 624 32.07 3.40 -62.76
CA THR A 624 32.86 4.65 -62.94
C THR A 624 32.58 5.94 -62.16
N TYR A 625 33.50 6.21 -61.22
CA TYR A 625 34.37 7.40 -60.99
C TYR A 625 33.81 8.83 -60.85
N GLU A 626 34.29 9.46 -59.75
CA GLU A 626 34.76 10.86 -59.58
C GLU A 626 33.71 12.00 -59.68
N THR A 627 33.75 13.13 -58.95
CA THR A 627 34.68 13.73 -57.97
C THR A 627 33.98 14.94 -57.31
N ASN A 628 34.48 15.31 -56.11
CA ASN A 628 34.62 16.67 -55.54
C ASN A 628 33.39 17.49 -55.11
N SER A 629 33.30 17.81 -53.82
CA SER A 629 33.88 19.03 -53.18
C SER A 629 33.29 19.15 -51.76
N GLU A 630 34.05 19.08 -50.66
CA GLU A 630 35.07 19.98 -50.07
C GLU A 630 34.51 20.89 -48.94
N TYR A 631 35.19 20.77 -47.78
CA TYR A 631 35.28 21.62 -46.56
C TYR A 631 34.17 21.55 -45.48
N ASP A 632 34.41 21.03 -44.25
CA ASP A 632 35.30 21.48 -43.12
C ASP A 632 34.59 22.61 -42.31
N VAL A 633 34.45 22.69 -40.98
CA VAL A 633 35.29 22.52 -39.76
C VAL A 633 34.27 22.51 -38.58
N GLY A 634 34.28 21.67 -37.52
CA GLY A 634 35.18 21.62 -36.35
C GLY A 634 34.50 22.13 -35.05
N TYR A 635 35.13 21.80 -33.91
CA TYR A 635 34.84 22.07 -32.47
C TYR A 635 34.00 21.00 -31.74
N ASP A 636 34.37 20.35 -30.64
CA ASP A 636 35.45 20.30 -29.61
C ASP A 636 34.73 20.19 -28.24
N VAL A 637 35.23 19.30 -27.40
CA VAL A 637 34.58 18.75 -26.20
C VAL A 637 35.52 19.02 -25.02
N GLY A 638 35.02 19.62 -23.95
CA GLY A 638 35.77 19.74 -22.70
C GLY A 638 34.88 20.18 -21.54
N TYR A 639 34.78 19.34 -20.52
CA TYR A 639 34.47 19.76 -19.15
C TYR A 639 35.34 18.95 -18.20
N ASP A 640 36.21 19.68 -17.50
CA ASP A 640 37.03 19.22 -16.38
C ASP A 640 36.20 19.17 -15.08
N ALA A 641 36.61 18.25 -14.22
CA ALA A 641 36.11 18.04 -12.87
C ALA A 641 36.90 18.88 -11.84
N GLU A 642 36.23 19.38 -10.80
CA GLU A 642 36.85 19.62 -9.49
C GLU A 642 35.87 19.20 -8.37
N VAL A 643 36.46 18.50 -7.40
CA VAL A 643 35.87 17.95 -6.18
C VAL A 643 36.36 18.81 -5.03
N GLU A 644 35.46 19.26 -4.15
CA GLU A 644 35.83 19.71 -2.80
C GLU A 644 34.98 18.98 -1.75
N THR A 645 35.70 18.39 -0.79
CA THR A 645 35.23 17.70 0.40
C THR A 645 35.27 18.65 1.60
N GLU A 646 34.21 18.74 2.38
CA GLU A 646 34.29 19.20 3.77
C GLU A 646 33.55 18.22 4.70
N VAL A 647 34.29 17.78 5.72
CA VAL A 647 33.91 16.90 6.81
C VAL A 647 33.75 17.79 8.03
N ASP A 648 32.61 17.73 8.71
CA ASP A 648 32.47 18.31 10.05
C ASP A 648 31.99 17.25 11.05
N SER A 649 32.89 16.97 11.99
CA SER A 649 32.69 16.13 13.17
C SER A 649 32.61 17.03 14.40
N GLU A 650 31.51 17.01 15.14
CA GLU A 650 31.48 17.53 16.51
C GLU A 650 30.98 16.44 17.48
N PHE A 651 31.96 15.93 18.21
CA PHE A 651 31.87 15.13 19.42
C PHE A 651 31.46 16.05 20.57
N ASP A 652 30.46 15.66 21.38
CA ASP A 652 30.23 16.30 22.67
C ASP A 652 30.15 15.23 23.76
N SER A 653 31.21 15.16 24.55
CA SER A 653 31.34 14.36 25.76
C SER A 653 31.21 15.28 26.97
N GLU A 654 30.19 15.10 27.80
CA GLU A 654 30.19 15.67 29.15
C GLU A 654 30.06 14.58 30.20
N THR A 655 31.17 14.44 30.92
CA THR A 655 31.41 13.59 32.08
C THR A 655 30.63 14.04 33.30
N GLU A 656 30.11 13.06 34.02
CA GLU A 656 29.65 13.12 35.41
C GLU A 656 30.68 13.76 36.34
N THR A 657 30.21 14.58 37.28
CA THR A 657 30.88 14.76 38.57
C THR A 657 29.85 14.64 39.68
N GLU A 658 29.90 13.52 40.38
CA GLU A 658 29.34 13.35 41.72
C GLU A 658 30.04 14.30 42.69
N THR A 659 29.29 14.93 43.60
CA THR A 659 29.71 15.11 45.00
C THR A 659 28.50 15.47 45.88
N LEU A 660 28.15 14.50 46.74
CA LEU A 660 27.44 14.55 48.04
C LEU A 660 26.11 15.29 48.19
#